data_AF-A0A6L2R4E5-F1
#
_entry.id   AF-A0A6L2R4E5-F1
#
_cell.length_a   1.000
_cell.length_b   1.000
_cell.length_c   1.000
_cell.angle_alpha   90.00
_cell.angle_beta   90.00
_cell.angle_gamma   90.00
#
_symmetry.space_group_name_H-M   'P 1'
#
loop_
_entity.id
_entity.type
_entity.pdbx_description
1 polymer ?
#
loop_
_entity_poly.entity_id
_entity_poly.type
_entity_poly.pdbx_seq_one_letter_code
_entity_poly.pdbx_strand_id
1 'polypeptide(L)'
;MKKYVSGAHIRRAFKVFCLTALTCVFQAILPACLAVAEPQPPLVLVVPFQVTAGPEMPDASRDVPRHIVTQLESAGLKTVPMNRARALLDGQSAVNLAAARELGRKAGAALVVYGTFTQLGDGFTMDTCLVAVEKGESVPEVFERNSLAALTECATALANRAADILGVQGRPGPGGTGLVPMTAPTGVGISDVQIRGMKILDPDIVLARMTIRRGDKPDANAINEEVKRIWGMGYFSDVQTAMINNVLVFTVVEKPRIDNIVVEGSKDIDQEDVLAAMGTKSGSVLNEQMLVDDLQKIIELYRKEGYYLANASYRMQERPGGMGAVLVISVEEGGKLYIQEVRIDGLKELKRGDIEDYMALKKRGIFSWFTGTGTLKEEYLERDTNAIAAFGLNEGFIDIQVSAPQVEYKPDGIHIVFTIHEGPRYTVREVKFAGDIIETEENMFKVIEMENWRKSEKKFSLTVMQEDTKRLTEYYADYGYAFAEVDTRLIKADDGSPQVDVGYMITKKQKVFIRRLVAEGNTKTRDNVILREMRLGDGDMYEGAKLRRSAERLNRLHYFSAVDTELIPTGNEDEVDLKIKVKEANTGAIMGGVGYSTYYDVGVTASVMERNLFGRGYWLQLQGFFSWRRTSGMLSFTNPHLYDTDLSVGNDLYYVYDYWDDFTKETIGDTIRFAYPLGEYTSVGLAYRLERYFLSDVNNDSSPYISDYEGTNWTSAISGRILRDTTDSRERPTKGTIARLWSEYGGGGLGGTDNFVKTVADWQAFWSVNPQNTLHVRGRLGGVFQNTESKVPVFERFWLGGMDTIRGYSFSDLSPRDYKYGGDQIGGDRMGVLNLEYIWTFQKDLGLALVPFVDAGFNIDQKTMGNDLNRYIVASAGLEFRWRSPMGDLRIAYGHPLVKDYDKEMETGRLEFSMGQFF
;
A
#
# COMPACT_ATOMS: atom_id res chain seq x y z
N MET A 1 3.43 -20.15 -50.77
CA MET A 1 2.41 -20.75 -51.68
C MET A 1 1.70 -21.87 -50.94
N LYS A 2 0.37 -21.98 -51.08
CA LYS A 2 -0.54 -22.89 -50.35
C LYS A 2 -0.22 -24.38 -50.55
N LYS A 3 -0.06 -25.16 -49.47
CA LYS A 3 -0.78 -26.42 -49.19
C LYS A 3 -0.30 -27.15 -47.92
N TYR A 4 -1.27 -27.78 -47.24
CA TYR A 4 -1.20 -28.75 -46.13
C TYR A 4 -0.81 -28.26 -44.74
N VAL A 5 -1.81 -27.85 -43.94
CA VAL A 5 -1.88 -28.24 -42.52
C VAL A 5 -3.31 -28.70 -42.22
N SER A 6 -3.45 -29.96 -41.85
CA SER A 6 -4.70 -30.59 -41.42
C SER A 6 -5.16 -29.99 -40.08
N GLY A 7 -6.33 -29.35 -40.07
CA GLY A 7 -6.95 -28.73 -38.90
C GLY A 7 -7.49 -29.70 -37.82
N ALA A 8 -6.95 -30.91 -37.72
CA ALA A 8 -7.43 -31.95 -36.81
C ALA A 8 -6.83 -31.86 -35.39
N HIS A 9 -5.64 -31.27 -35.22
CA HIS A 9 -4.95 -31.26 -33.92
C HIS A 9 -5.26 -30.04 -33.03
N ILE A 10 -5.64 -28.90 -33.62
CA ILE A 10 -5.95 -27.65 -32.88
C ILE A 10 -7.29 -27.74 -32.12
N ARG A 11 -8.22 -28.60 -32.56
CA ARG A 11 -9.55 -28.76 -31.92
C ARG A 11 -9.54 -29.56 -30.61
N ARG A 12 -8.46 -30.28 -30.29
CA ARG A 12 -8.35 -31.03 -29.02
C ARG A 12 -7.81 -30.19 -27.87
N ALA A 13 -6.95 -29.20 -28.13
CA ALA A 13 -6.43 -28.30 -27.09
C ALA A 13 -7.44 -27.22 -26.67
N PHE A 14 -8.29 -26.74 -27.58
CA PHE A 14 -9.21 -25.63 -27.33
C PHE A 14 -10.49 -26.01 -26.55
N LYS A 15 -10.78 -27.31 -26.38
CA LYS A 15 -12.01 -27.79 -25.74
C LYS A 15 -11.93 -27.97 -24.22
N VAL A 16 -10.78 -27.71 -23.60
CA VAL A 16 -10.58 -27.84 -22.14
C VAL A 16 -10.61 -26.47 -21.42
N PHE A 17 -10.64 -25.34 -22.14
CA PHE A 17 -10.40 -24.02 -21.54
C PHE A 17 -11.55 -22.99 -21.62
N CYS A 18 -12.72 -23.32 -22.18
CA CYS A 18 -13.81 -22.34 -22.34
C CYS A 18 -15.17 -22.88 -21.92
N LEU A 19 -15.37 -23.17 -20.64
CA LEU A 19 -16.71 -23.40 -20.12
C LEU A 19 -16.90 -22.99 -18.65
N THR A 20 -16.77 -21.69 -18.36
CA THR A 20 -17.47 -21.04 -17.23
C THR A 20 -17.38 -19.51 -17.37
N ALA A 21 -18.53 -18.85 -17.27
CA ALA A 21 -18.78 -17.41 -17.06
C ALA A 21 -19.28 -16.58 -18.26
N LEU A 22 -20.60 -16.35 -18.24
CA LEU A 22 -21.50 -15.33 -18.84
C LEU A 22 -22.80 -16.09 -19.21
N THR A 23 -24.02 -15.75 -18.80
CA THR A 23 -24.69 -14.47 -18.46
C THR A 23 -26.10 -14.82 -17.93
N CYS A 24 -26.74 -13.96 -17.12
CA CYS A 24 -28.16 -13.55 -17.29
C CYS A 24 -28.63 -12.51 -16.25
N VAL A 25 -29.66 -11.74 -16.64
CA VAL A 25 -30.00 -10.35 -16.29
C VAL A 25 -31.52 -10.24 -16.01
N PHE A 26 -31.89 -9.43 -14.99
CA PHE A 26 -33.09 -8.55 -14.81
C PHE A 26 -34.55 -8.99 -14.48
N GLN A 27 -35.22 -7.98 -13.84
CA GLN A 27 -36.67 -7.62 -13.67
C GLN A 27 -37.38 -8.05 -12.37
N ALA A 28 -38.27 -7.30 -11.68
CA ALA A 28 -38.80 -5.91 -11.66
C ALA A 28 -39.91 -5.87 -10.55
N ILE A 29 -40.40 -4.69 -10.12
CA ILE A 29 -41.82 -4.29 -9.83
C ILE A 29 -41.94 -3.14 -8.79
N LEU A 30 -42.76 -2.13 -9.14
CA LEU A 30 -43.34 -1.05 -8.31
C LEU A 30 -44.87 -1.24 -8.24
N PRO A 31 -45.60 -0.65 -7.25
CA PRO A 31 -46.52 0.45 -7.63
C PRO A 31 -46.75 1.55 -6.55
N ALA A 32 -47.36 2.65 -6.99
CA ALA A 32 -47.65 3.90 -6.28
C ALA A 32 -49.02 3.95 -5.57
N CYS A 33 -49.24 4.94 -4.66
CA CYS A 33 -50.57 5.33 -4.18
C CYS A 33 -50.68 6.83 -3.80
N LEU A 34 -51.92 7.38 -3.89
CA LEU A 34 -52.35 8.79 -3.87
C LEU A 34 -52.52 9.43 -2.47
N ALA A 35 -52.47 10.77 -2.42
CA ALA A 35 -52.57 11.61 -1.19
C ALA A 35 -53.91 12.36 -1.04
N VAL A 36 -54.29 12.66 0.21
CA VAL A 36 -55.38 13.57 0.62
C VAL A 36 -54.80 14.62 1.59
N ALA A 37 -55.24 15.89 1.51
CA ALA A 37 -54.69 17.03 2.24
C ALA A 37 -55.45 17.35 3.56
N GLU A 38 -54.71 17.68 4.62
CA GLU A 38 -55.20 18.14 5.94
C GLU A 38 -55.02 19.67 6.16
N PRO A 39 -55.82 20.31 7.03
CA PRO A 39 -55.82 21.76 7.25
C PRO A 39 -54.59 22.26 8.04
N GLN A 40 -54.03 23.42 7.67
CA GLN A 40 -52.79 23.93 8.25
C GLN A 40 -53.01 24.66 9.60
N PRO A 41 -52.09 24.49 10.58
CA PRO A 41 -52.16 25.16 11.88
C PRO A 41 -51.88 26.69 11.80
N PRO A 42 -52.43 27.49 12.74
CA PRO A 42 -52.30 28.94 12.73
C PRO A 42 -50.83 29.39 12.92
N LEU A 43 -50.43 30.38 12.14
CA LEU A 43 -49.05 30.87 12.05
C LEU A 43 -48.78 31.95 13.12
N VAL A 44 -47.64 31.86 13.81
CA VAL A 44 -47.20 32.81 14.86
C VAL A 44 -45.95 33.57 14.40
N LEU A 45 -45.97 34.91 14.53
CA LEU A 45 -44.82 35.75 14.24
C LEU A 45 -44.10 36.11 15.54
N VAL A 46 -42.87 35.63 15.72
CA VAL A 46 -41.98 36.11 16.79
C VAL A 46 -41.12 37.22 16.22
N VAL A 47 -41.28 38.41 16.76
CA VAL A 47 -40.46 39.58 16.40
C VAL A 47 -39.17 39.52 17.22
N PRO A 48 -37.99 39.79 16.62
CA PRO A 48 -36.74 39.98 17.34
C PRO A 48 -36.90 40.88 18.57
N PHE A 49 -36.44 40.39 19.72
CA PHE A 49 -36.50 41.13 20.98
C PHE A 49 -35.47 42.26 21.00
N GLN A 50 -35.80 43.35 21.69
CA GLN A 50 -34.80 44.35 22.04
C GLN A 50 -33.94 43.79 23.17
N VAL A 51 -32.67 43.55 22.90
CA VAL A 51 -31.78 42.86 23.84
C VAL A 51 -30.69 43.79 24.36
N THR A 52 -30.57 43.89 25.68
CA THR A 52 -29.46 44.52 26.38
C THR A 52 -28.74 43.44 27.20
N ALA A 53 -27.65 42.90 26.66
CA ALA A 53 -26.91 41.78 27.27
C ALA A 53 -25.42 42.10 27.42
N GLY A 54 -24.77 41.49 28.42
CA GLY A 54 -23.34 41.64 28.68
C GLY A 54 -22.47 40.79 27.73
N PRO A 55 -21.13 40.90 27.82
CA PRO A 55 -20.20 40.16 26.95
C PRO A 55 -20.30 38.64 27.06
N GLU A 56 -20.98 38.13 28.09
CA GLU A 56 -21.19 36.70 28.32
C GLU A 56 -22.31 36.11 27.45
N MET A 57 -23.16 36.95 26.85
CA MET A 57 -24.23 36.51 25.94
C MET A 57 -24.24 37.38 24.66
N PRO A 58 -23.15 37.35 23.86
CA PRO A 58 -22.95 38.26 22.73
C PRO A 58 -24.01 38.09 21.63
N ASP A 59 -24.61 36.91 21.53
CA ASP A 59 -25.62 36.55 20.52
C ASP A 59 -27.07 36.57 21.06
N ALA A 60 -27.32 37.13 22.25
CA ALA A 60 -28.63 37.06 22.91
C ALA A 60 -29.80 37.63 22.06
N SER A 61 -29.54 38.60 21.17
CA SER A 61 -30.52 39.13 20.21
C SER A 61 -30.99 38.12 19.15
N ARG A 62 -30.20 37.07 18.91
CA ARG A 62 -30.55 35.93 18.05
C ARG A 62 -31.09 34.77 18.87
N ASP A 63 -30.48 34.49 20.01
CA ASP A 63 -30.72 33.25 20.74
C ASP A 63 -32.05 33.30 21.53
N VAL A 64 -32.42 34.44 22.13
CA VAL A 64 -33.69 34.60 22.86
C VAL A 64 -34.91 34.35 21.96
N PRO A 65 -35.07 35.03 20.79
CA PRO A 65 -36.18 34.75 19.89
C PRO A 65 -36.17 33.32 19.34
N ARG A 66 -34.98 32.73 19.14
CA ARG A 66 -34.85 31.33 18.67
C ARG A 66 -35.39 30.35 19.70
N HIS A 67 -35.08 30.53 20.98
CA HIS A 67 -35.63 29.69 22.05
C HIS A 67 -37.16 29.79 22.14
N ILE A 68 -37.73 30.99 21.98
CA ILE A 68 -39.19 31.18 21.96
C ILE A 68 -39.81 30.47 20.75
N VAL A 69 -39.21 30.59 19.55
CA VAL A 69 -39.68 29.88 18.35
C VAL A 69 -39.63 28.37 18.54
N THR A 70 -38.52 27.83 19.06
CA THR A 70 -38.38 26.40 19.31
C THR A 70 -39.49 25.88 20.25
N GLN A 71 -39.86 26.66 21.28
CA GLN A 71 -40.93 26.25 22.20
C GLN A 71 -42.34 26.45 21.61
N LEU A 72 -42.56 27.45 20.76
CA LEU A 72 -43.82 27.58 20.03
C LEU A 72 -44.03 26.40 19.06
N GLU A 73 -42.97 25.97 18.37
CA GLU A 73 -43.01 24.83 17.45
C GLU A 73 -43.17 23.51 18.21
N SER A 74 -42.52 23.35 19.37
CA SER A 74 -42.72 22.19 20.25
C SER A 74 -44.16 22.14 20.81
N ALA A 75 -44.80 23.29 21.04
CA ALA A 75 -46.21 23.41 21.41
C ALA A 75 -47.19 23.19 20.24
N GLY A 76 -46.69 22.86 19.04
CA GLY A 76 -47.49 22.54 17.86
C GLY A 76 -47.97 23.76 17.06
N LEU A 77 -47.42 24.96 17.33
CA LEU A 77 -47.71 26.17 16.58
C LEU A 77 -46.71 26.32 15.43
N LYS A 78 -47.18 26.76 14.25
CA LYS A 78 -46.29 27.03 13.13
C LYS A 78 -45.74 28.45 13.27
N THR A 79 -44.44 28.66 13.10
CA THR A 79 -43.86 30.02 13.21
C THR A 79 -43.42 30.59 11.86
N VAL A 80 -43.36 31.92 11.76
CA VAL A 80 -42.78 32.60 10.61
C VAL A 80 -41.25 32.46 10.67
N PRO A 81 -40.58 32.00 9.60
CA PRO A 81 -39.12 31.89 9.57
C PRO A 81 -38.43 33.20 9.97
N MET A 82 -37.41 33.10 10.84
CA MET A 82 -36.80 34.27 11.50
C MET A 82 -36.14 35.26 10.53
N ASN A 83 -35.63 34.79 9.39
CA ASN A 83 -35.12 35.64 8.31
C ASN A 83 -36.23 36.51 7.69
N ARG A 84 -37.42 35.94 7.50
CA ARG A 84 -38.61 36.67 7.04
C ARG A 84 -39.14 37.61 8.11
N ALA A 85 -39.15 37.18 9.38
CA ALA A 85 -39.55 38.05 10.50
C ALA A 85 -38.65 39.29 10.62
N ARG A 86 -37.34 39.14 10.43
CA ARG A 86 -36.37 40.26 10.40
C ARG A 86 -36.54 41.16 9.18
N ALA A 87 -36.80 40.60 8.00
CA ALA A 87 -37.06 41.38 6.79
C ALA A 87 -38.34 42.25 6.89
N LEU A 88 -39.32 41.82 7.69
CA LEU A 88 -40.57 42.55 7.88
C LEU A 88 -40.46 43.78 8.80
N LEU A 89 -39.39 43.88 9.61
CA LEU A 89 -39.22 44.94 10.61
C LEU A 89 -38.74 46.30 10.06
N ASP A 90 -38.30 46.34 8.79
CA ASP A 90 -37.94 47.55 8.01
C ASP A 90 -37.30 48.72 8.82
N GLY A 91 -36.29 48.40 9.64
CA GLY A 91 -35.52 49.38 10.41
C GLY A 91 -36.23 50.01 11.63
N GLN A 92 -37.42 49.56 12.01
CA GLN A 92 -38.09 50.04 13.23
C GLN A 92 -37.52 49.37 14.49
N SER A 93 -36.93 50.16 15.38
CA SER A 93 -36.27 49.64 16.58
C SER A 93 -37.24 49.18 17.65
N ALA A 94 -38.43 49.78 17.77
CA ALA A 94 -39.40 49.53 18.84
C ALA A 94 -40.80 49.23 18.27
N VAL A 95 -41.36 48.08 18.64
CA VAL A 95 -42.69 47.64 18.20
C VAL A 95 -43.72 47.97 19.28
N ASN A 96 -44.73 48.74 18.93
CA ASN A 96 -45.91 48.98 19.77
C ASN A 96 -47.10 48.11 19.31
N LEU A 97 -48.19 48.12 20.06
CA LEU A 97 -49.36 47.27 19.80
C LEU A 97 -49.92 47.43 18.37
N ALA A 98 -49.96 48.66 17.84
CA ALA A 98 -50.46 48.92 16.49
C ALA A 98 -49.50 48.37 15.42
N ALA A 99 -48.19 48.57 15.59
CA ALA A 99 -47.15 48.05 14.70
C ALA A 99 -47.11 46.50 14.71
N ALA A 100 -47.26 45.88 15.88
CA ALA A 100 -47.30 44.43 16.01
C ALA A 100 -48.44 43.81 15.18
N ARG A 101 -49.64 44.39 15.23
CA ARG A 101 -50.78 43.89 14.43
C ARG A 101 -50.57 44.04 12.93
N GLU A 102 -49.96 45.14 12.49
CA GLU A 102 -49.66 45.35 11.07
C GLU A 102 -48.61 44.34 10.57
N LEU A 103 -47.55 44.12 11.34
CA LEU A 103 -46.52 43.10 11.07
C LEU A 103 -47.13 41.70 11.01
N GLY A 104 -48.02 41.38 11.95
CA GLY A 104 -48.76 40.12 11.95
C GLY A 104 -49.58 39.90 10.67
N ARG A 105 -50.32 40.92 10.20
CA ARG A 105 -51.08 40.83 8.94
C ARG A 105 -50.17 40.65 7.73
N LYS A 106 -49.07 41.41 7.64
CA LYS A 106 -48.08 41.27 6.54
C LYS A 106 -47.42 39.89 6.53
N ALA A 107 -47.21 39.30 7.70
CA ALA A 107 -46.66 37.97 7.84
C ALA A 107 -47.67 36.83 7.61
N GLY A 108 -48.98 37.14 7.59
CA GLY A 108 -50.05 36.14 7.60
C GLY A 108 -50.16 35.39 8.93
N ALA A 109 -49.72 35.99 10.03
CA ALA A 109 -49.73 35.39 11.36
C ALA A 109 -51.04 35.73 12.11
N ALA A 110 -51.54 34.76 12.88
CA ALA A 110 -52.69 34.92 13.76
C ALA A 110 -52.34 35.55 15.11
N LEU A 111 -51.07 35.38 15.57
CA LEU A 111 -50.55 35.91 16.82
C LEU A 111 -49.13 36.47 16.61
N VAL A 112 -48.82 37.57 17.30
CA VAL A 112 -47.50 38.21 17.27
C VAL A 112 -46.93 38.26 18.68
N VAL A 113 -45.66 37.86 18.86
CA VAL A 113 -44.93 37.92 20.13
C VAL A 113 -43.76 38.88 19.96
N TYR A 114 -43.67 39.89 20.83
CA TYR A 114 -42.54 40.83 20.87
C TYR A 114 -42.23 41.24 22.32
N GLY A 115 -41.02 41.73 22.58
CA GLY A 115 -40.60 42.09 23.92
C GLY A 115 -39.17 42.64 24.03
N THR A 116 -38.77 42.94 25.26
CA THR A 116 -37.42 43.34 25.65
C THR A 116 -36.80 42.25 26.52
N PHE A 117 -35.48 42.10 26.44
CA PHE A 117 -34.70 41.20 27.29
C PHE A 117 -33.48 41.95 27.82
N THR A 118 -33.32 42.00 29.14
CA THR A 118 -32.20 42.67 29.80
C THR A 118 -31.48 41.71 30.72
N GLN A 119 -30.18 41.50 30.49
CA GLN A 119 -29.35 40.69 31.38
C GLN A 119 -28.91 41.51 32.60
N LEU A 120 -29.04 40.93 33.79
CA LEU A 120 -28.67 41.51 35.09
C LEU A 120 -27.77 40.53 35.82
N GLY A 121 -26.45 40.67 35.61
CA GLY A 121 -25.46 39.71 36.12
C GLY A 121 -25.72 38.31 35.53
N ASP A 122 -25.85 37.32 36.41
CA ASP A 122 -26.14 35.92 36.04
C ASP A 122 -27.63 35.69 35.69
N GLY A 123 -28.50 36.67 35.97
CA GLY A 123 -29.95 36.63 35.73
C GLY A 123 -30.43 37.53 34.60
N PHE A 124 -31.74 37.59 34.39
CA PHE A 124 -32.37 38.44 33.38
C PHE A 124 -33.79 38.88 33.75
N THR A 125 -34.22 40.00 33.16
CA THR A 125 -35.62 40.41 33.06
C THR A 125 -36.08 40.38 31.60
N MET A 126 -37.30 39.92 31.37
CA MET A 126 -37.89 39.80 30.04
C MET A 126 -39.34 40.28 30.06
N ASP A 127 -39.62 41.41 29.42
CA ASP A 127 -40.96 41.96 29.28
C ASP A 127 -41.50 41.63 27.89
N THR A 128 -42.57 40.85 27.84
CA THR A 128 -43.12 40.32 26.59
C THR A 128 -44.59 40.66 26.42
N CYS A 129 -45.05 40.69 25.19
CA CYS A 129 -46.45 40.94 24.87
C CYS A 129 -46.89 40.03 23.71
N LEU A 130 -48.00 39.32 23.92
CA LEU A 130 -48.65 38.50 22.90
C LEU A 130 -49.87 39.24 22.37
N VAL A 131 -49.93 39.44 21.05
CA VAL A 131 -50.98 40.23 20.40
C VAL A 131 -51.72 39.41 19.36
N ALA A 132 -53.02 39.20 19.58
CA ALA A 132 -53.90 38.56 18.62
C ALA A 132 -54.19 39.51 17.44
N VAL A 133 -53.79 39.12 16.23
CA VAL A 133 -53.75 40.04 15.08
C VAL A 133 -55.15 40.50 14.67
N GLU A 134 -56.12 39.59 14.67
CA GLU A 134 -57.51 39.87 14.29
C GLU A 134 -58.31 40.52 15.42
N LYS A 135 -58.25 39.96 16.65
CA LYS A 135 -59.04 40.43 17.80
C LYS A 135 -58.50 41.70 18.46
N GLY A 136 -57.19 41.95 18.37
CA GLY A 136 -56.55 43.15 18.92
C GLY A 136 -56.30 43.14 20.42
N GLU A 137 -56.54 42.01 21.08
CA GLU A 137 -56.23 41.79 22.49
C GLU A 137 -54.71 41.60 22.68
N SER A 138 -54.14 42.27 23.68
CA SER A 138 -52.73 42.15 24.04
C SER A 138 -52.59 41.62 25.46
N VAL A 139 -51.78 40.57 25.63
CA VAL A 139 -51.51 39.94 26.93
C VAL A 139 -50.03 40.17 27.27
N PRO A 140 -49.72 41.08 28.21
CA PRO A 140 -48.35 41.27 28.67
C PRO A 140 -47.94 40.14 29.64
N GLU A 141 -46.69 39.69 29.54
CA GLU A 141 -46.07 38.66 30.38
C GLU A 141 -44.65 39.12 30.75
N VAL A 142 -44.36 39.20 32.04
CA VAL A 142 -43.09 39.70 32.58
C VAL A 142 -42.40 38.58 33.36
N PHE A 143 -41.14 38.32 33.03
CA PHE A 143 -40.32 37.30 33.68
C PHE A 143 -39.08 37.94 34.29
N GLU A 144 -38.83 37.64 35.56
CA GLU A 144 -37.58 37.95 36.26
C GLU A 144 -37.00 36.64 36.79
N ARG A 145 -35.74 36.36 36.44
CA ARG A 145 -35.05 35.12 36.80
C ARG A 145 -33.60 35.41 37.17
N ASN A 146 -33.14 34.82 38.27
CA ASN A 146 -31.77 35.01 38.76
C ASN A 146 -30.73 34.14 38.02
N SER A 147 -31.13 33.44 36.95
CA SER A 147 -30.26 32.59 36.14
C SER A 147 -30.70 32.55 34.68
N LEU A 148 -29.76 32.67 33.75
CA LEU A 148 -29.98 32.48 32.31
C LEU A 148 -30.50 31.07 31.95
N ALA A 149 -30.24 30.06 32.78
CA ALA A 149 -30.75 28.70 32.55
C ALA A 149 -32.30 28.62 32.58
N ALA A 150 -32.97 29.58 33.22
CA ALA A 150 -34.42 29.65 33.29
C ALA A 150 -35.09 30.22 32.01
N LEU A 151 -34.31 30.58 30.98
CA LEU A 151 -34.85 31.11 29.72
C LEU A 151 -35.76 30.12 28.99
N THR A 152 -35.43 28.83 29.03
CA THR A 152 -36.25 27.78 28.39
C THR A 152 -37.61 27.61 29.09
N GLU A 153 -37.65 27.73 30.41
CA GLU A 153 -38.90 27.71 31.19
C GLU A 153 -39.81 28.89 30.79
N CYS A 154 -39.25 30.10 30.69
CA CYS A 154 -40.01 31.30 30.29
C CYS A 154 -40.52 31.20 28.84
N ALA A 155 -39.71 30.68 27.92
CA ALA A 155 -40.11 30.42 26.54
C ALA A 155 -41.25 29.38 26.45
N THR A 156 -41.22 28.35 27.31
CA THR A 156 -42.27 27.32 27.39
C THR A 156 -43.58 27.92 27.92
N ALA A 157 -43.51 28.77 28.94
CA ALA A 157 -44.68 29.48 29.47
C ALA A 157 -45.33 30.37 28.39
N LEU A 158 -44.53 31.10 27.61
CA LEU A 158 -45.00 31.90 26.48
C LEU A 158 -45.64 31.05 25.38
N ALA A 159 -45.07 29.89 25.09
CA ALA A 159 -45.61 28.99 24.07
C ALA A 159 -46.97 28.40 24.46
N ASN A 160 -47.11 27.96 25.72
CA ASN A 160 -48.39 27.51 26.25
C ASN A 160 -49.45 28.61 26.21
N ARG A 161 -49.07 29.84 26.59
CA ARG A 161 -49.97 30.99 26.54
C ARG A 161 -50.38 31.36 25.11
N ALA A 162 -49.48 31.25 24.15
CA ALA A 162 -49.78 31.45 22.73
C ALA A 162 -50.75 30.38 22.20
N ALA A 163 -50.57 29.12 22.59
CA ALA A 163 -51.45 28.02 22.21
C ALA A 163 -52.87 28.21 22.77
N ASP A 164 -52.96 28.65 24.03
CA ASP A 164 -54.24 29.00 24.68
C ASP A 164 -54.98 30.13 23.94
N ILE A 165 -54.27 31.23 23.60
CA ILE A 165 -54.87 32.37 22.88
C ILE A 165 -55.36 31.96 21.49
N LEU A 166 -54.64 31.06 20.82
CA LEU A 166 -54.99 30.55 19.49
C LEU A 166 -55.99 29.38 19.52
N GLY A 167 -56.43 28.95 20.70
CA GLY A 167 -57.38 27.84 20.86
C GLY A 167 -56.85 26.51 20.35
N VAL A 168 -55.53 26.35 20.27
CA VAL A 168 -54.88 25.11 19.87
C VAL A 168 -54.78 24.25 21.13
N GLN A 169 -55.65 23.24 21.26
CA GLN A 169 -55.51 22.27 22.35
C GLN A 169 -54.23 21.45 22.16
N GLY A 170 -53.18 21.83 22.89
CA GLY A 170 -51.93 21.10 22.94
C GLY A 170 -52.03 19.80 23.76
N ARG A 171 -51.22 18.81 23.37
CA ARG A 171 -50.81 17.72 24.27
C ARG A 171 -50.11 18.32 25.50
N PRO A 172 -50.24 17.72 26.70
CA PRO A 172 -49.62 18.27 27.91
C PRO A 172 -48.09 18.18 27.79
N GLY A 173 -47.41 19.32 27.73
CA GLY A 173 -45.96 19.41 27.91
C GLY A 173 -45.56 19.08 29.36
N PRO A 174 -44.30 18.70 29.61
CA PRO A 174 -43.82 18.38 30.94
C PRO A 174 -43.89 19.64 31.81
N GLY A 175 -44.71 19.57 32.86
CA GLY A 175 -44.92 20.65 33.81
C GLY A 175 -43.62 21.10 34.48
N GLY A 176 -43.57 22.40 34.77
CA GLY A 176 -42.47 23.04 35.49
C GLY A 176 -42.07 22.27 36.74
N THR A 177 -40.77 22.27 37.00
CA THR A 177 -40.11 21.73 38.17
C THR A 177 -40.58 22.45 39.43
N GLY A 178 -41.67 21.96 40.03
CA GLY A 178 -41.96 22.17 41.43
C GLY A 178 -40.95 21.38 42.26
N LEU A 179 -40.02 22.08 42.91
CA LEU A 179 -39.18 21.52 43.96
C LEU A 179 -40.08 21.02 45.10
N VAL A 180 -40.25 19.71 45.20
CA VAL A 180 -40.76 19.06 46.41
C VAL A 180 -39.54 18.73 47.29
N PRO A 181 -39.51 19.16 48.56
CA PRO A 181 -38.40 18.81 49.44
C PRO A 181 -38.47 17.33 49.79
N MET A 182 -37.49 16.54 49.35
CA MET A 182 -37.28 15.19 49.89
C MET A 182 -36.47 15.29 51.18
N THR A 183 -37.15 15.05 52.30
CA THR A 183 -36.53 14.74 53.59
C THR A 183 -35.63 13.51 53.45
N ALA A 184 -34.39 13.64 53.92
CA ALA A 184 -33.41 12.57 54.00
C ALA A 184 -33.95 11.36 54.80
N PRO A 185 -33.67 10.10 54.40
CA PRO A 185 -34.06 8.94 55.18
C PRO A 185 -33.17 8.82 56.42
N THR A 186 -33.82 8.71 57.57
CA THR A 186 -33.22 8.21 58.80
C THR A 186 -32.83 6.73 58.63
N GLY A 187 -31.52 6.47 58.55
CA GLY A 187 -30.88 5.30 59.14
C GLY A 187 -30.90 3.95 58.43
N VAL A 188 -31.76 3.67 57.43
CA VAL A 188 -31.88 2.34 56.79
C VAL A 188 -31.40 2.37 55.33
N GLY A 189 -30.43 1.52 54.97
CA GLY A 189 -29.86 1.42 53.62
C GLY A 189 -30.88 0.98 52.56
N ILE A 190 -30.58 1.29 51.29
CA ILE A 190 -31.48 1.02 50.16
C ILE A 190 -31.74 -0.49 50.08
N SER A 191 -33.02 -0.85 50.05
CA SER A 191 -33.48 -2.24 50.06
C SER A 191 -33.38 -2.92 48.70
N ASP A 192 -33.43 -2.16 47.60
CA ASP A 192 -33.27 -2.63 46.21
C ASP A 192 -33.05 -1.44 45.24
N VAL A 193 -32.51 -1.70 44.04
CA VAL A 193 -32.34 -0.72 42.96
C VAL A 193 -33.06 -1.23 41.72
N GLN A 194 -34.00 -0.44 41.18
CA GLN A 194 -34.83 -0.85 40.04
C GLN A 194 -34.75 0.14 38.89
N ILE A 195 -34.86 -0.39 37.68
CA ILE A 195 -34.84 0.39 36.44
C ILE A 195 -36.14 0.16 35.69
N ARG A 196 -36.81 1.26 35.33
CA ARG A 196 -38.11 1.26 34.65
C ARG A 196 -38.02 2.04 33.35
N GLY A 197 -38.83 1.66 32.37
CA GLY A 197 -38.87 2.29 31.05
C GLY A 197 -37.92 1.67 30.02
N MET A 198 -37.17 0.63 30.41
CA MET A 198 -36.40 -0.21 29.49
C MET A 198 -37.35 -1.00 28.57
N LYS A 199 -37.06 -1.03 27.27
CA LYS A 199 -37.90 -1.68 26.25
C LYS A 199 -37.09 -2.54 25.27
N ILE A 200 -35.87 -2.13 24.98
CA ILE A 200 -34.97 -2.74 24.00
C ILE A 200 -33.71 -3.26 24.69
N LEU A 201 -33.13 -2.50 25.62
CA LEU A 201 -31.93 -2.91 26.35
C LEU A 201 -32.30 -3.71 27.60
N ASP A 202 -31.40 -4.61 28.01
CA ASP A 202 -31.55 -5.33 29.27
C ASP A 202 -31.27 -4.38 30.46
N PRO A 203 -32.16 -4.29 31.47
CA PRO A 203 -31.93 -3.52 32.69
C PRO A 203 -30.56 -3.79 33.35
N ASP A 204 -30.04 -5.02 33.24
CA ASP A 204 -28.76 -5.41 33.83
C ASP A 204 -27.58 -4.63 33.24
N ILE A 205 -27.67 -4.14 32.00
CA ILE A 205 -26.63 -3.31 31.36
C ILE A 205 -26.44 -2.00 32.12
N VAL A 206 -27.53 -1.41 32.58
CA VAL A 206 -27.50 -0.16 33.34
C VAL A 206 -27.08 -0.44 34.78
N LEU A 207 -27.63 -1.49 35.41
CA LEU A 207 -27.24 -1.90 36.77
C LEU A 207 -25.73 -2.22 36.89
N ALA A 208 -25.14 -2.84 35.87
CA ALA A 208 -23.71 -3.15 35.84
C ALA A 208 -22.82 -1.90 35.76
N ARG A 209 -23.32 -0.80 35.21
CA ARG A 209 -22.59 0.47 35.12
C ARG A 209 -22.75 1.33 36.37
N MET A 210 -23.75 1.04 37.19
CA MET A 210 -24.03 1.78 38.41
C MET A 210 -23.04 1.48 39.53
N THR A 211 -22.81 2.48 40.38
CA THR A 211 -21.91 2.36 41.53
C THR A 211 -22.68 2.07 42.81
N ILE A 212 -23.90 2.60 42.92
CA ILE A 212 -24.82 2.37 44.03
C ILE A 212 -25.40 0.94 43.94
N ARG A 213 -25.27 0.18 45.04
CA ARG A 213 -25.78 -1.19 45.16
C ARG A 213 -26.76 -1.33 46.31
N ARG A 214 -27.46 -2.45 46.32
CA ARG A 214 -28.36 -2.85 47.41
C ARG A 214 -27.60 -2.83 48.75
N GLY A 215 -28.14 -2.12 49.74
CA GLY A 215 -27.55 -1.94 51.08
C GLY A 215 -26.82 -0.62 51.28
N ASP A 216 -26.50 0.11 50.21
CA ASP A 216 -25.80 1.39 50.29
C ASP A 216 -26.70 2.50 50.89
N LYS A 217 -26.05 3.52 51.46
CA LYS A 217 -26.69 4.73 52.00
C LYS A 217 -26.21 5.98 51.22
N PRO A 218 -26.54 6.09 49.92
CA PRO A 218 -26.08 7.21 49.10
C PRO A 218 -26.75 8.52 49.55
N ASP A 219 -25.98 9.60 49.51
CA ASP A 219 -26.48 10.95 49.68
C ASP A 219 -27.04 11.51 48.35
N ALA A 220 -27.62 12.71 48.40
CA ALA A 220 -28.23 13.33 47.21
C ALA A 220 -27.22 13.55 46.07
N ASN A 221 -25.94 13.79 46.40
CA ASN A 221 -24.89 13.97 45.40
C ASN A 221 -24.54 12.65 44.71
N ALA A 222 -24.40 11.56 45.46
CA ALA A 222 -24.16 10.23 44.91
C ALA A 222 -25.29 9.78 43.98
N ILE A 223 -26.55 10.08 44.34
CA ILE A 223 -27.71 9.78 43.48
C ILE A 223 -27.66 10.61 42.18
N ASN A 224 -27.31 11.89 42.24
CA ASN A 224 -27.21 12.75 41.07
C ASN A 224 -26.06 12.34 40.13
N GLU A 225 -24.92 11.94 40.69
CA GLU A 225 -23.81 11.38 39.91
C GLU A 225 -24.21 10.06 39.22
N GLU A 226 -25.09 9.27 39.82
CA GLU A 226 -25.64 8.07 39.20
C GLU A 226 -26.58 8.41 38.03
N VAL A 227 -27.44 9.44 38.17
CA VAL A 227 -28.25 9.96 37.06
C VAL A 227 -27.36 10.42 35.89
N LYS A 228 -26.32 11.19 36.17
CA LYS A 228 -25.35 11.63 35.14
C LYS A 228 -24.63 10.44 34.50
N ARG A 229 -24.28 9.42 35.27
CA ARG A 229 -23.61 8.20 34.76
C ARG A 229 -24.50 7.43 33.81
N ILE A 230 -25.78 7.26 34.16
CA ILE A 230 -26.78 6.60 33.32
C ILE A 230 -27.03 7.43 32.05
N TRP A 231 -27.19 8.75 32.18
CA TRP A 231 -27.30 9.66 31.03
C TRP A 231 -26.08 9.58 30.10
N GLY A 232 -24.88 9.58 30.68
CA GLY A 232 -23.60 9.48 29.98
C GLY A 232 -23.39 8.16 29.23
N MET A 233 -24.27 7.17 29.41
CA MET A 233 -24.28 5.96 28.55
C MET A 233 -24.76 6.27 27.13
N GLY A 234 -25.47 7.38 26.90
CA GLY A 234 -25.85 7.89 25.57
C GLY A 234 -27.08 7.23 24.93
N TYR A 235 -27.67 6.22 25.57
CA TYR A 235 -28.82 5.43 25.08
C TYR A 235 -30.20 5.97 25.49
N PHE A 236 -30.25 7.00 26.35
CA PHE A 236 -31.50 7.49 26.95
C PHE A 236 -31.72 8.97 26.60
N SER A 237 -32.96 9.36 26.32
CA SER A 237 -33.37 10.75 26.08
C SER A 237 -33.90 11.45 27.34
N ASP A 238 -34.24 10.69 28.38
CA ASP A 238 -34.59 11.18 29.72
C ASP A 238 -34.17 10.15 30.79
N VAL A 239 -33.69 10.63 31.95
CA VAL A 239 -33.31 9.81 33.11
C VAL A 239 -33.78 10.52 34.37
N GLN A 240 -34.76 9.93 35.05
CA GLN A 240 -35.33 10.43 36.30
C GLN A 240 -35.11 9.43 37.42
N THR A 241 -35.08 9.89 38.66
CA THR A 241 -34.88 9.02 39.83
C THR A 241 -35.83 9.37 40.96
N ALA A 242 -36.36 8.36 41.64
CA ALA A 242 -37.28 8.51 42.76
C ALA A 242 -37.03 7.42 43.82
N MET A 243 -37.23 7.77 45.09
CA MET A 243 -37.16 6.84 46.22
C MET A 243 -38.58 6.39 46.60
N ILE A 244 -38.88 5.10 46.46
CA ILE A 244 -40.21 4.55 46.76
C ILE A 244 -40.05 3.40 47.75
N ASN A 245 -40.57 3.52 48.97
CA ASN A 245 -40.53 2.46 49.98
C ASN A 245 -39.12 1.88 50.23
N ASN A 246 -38.10 2.73 50.36
CA ASN A 246 -36.68 2.33 50.51
C ASN A 246 -36.07 1.61 49.28
N VAL A 247 -36.70 1.69 48.09
CA VAL A 247 -36.18 1.22 46.80
C VAL A 247 -35.84 2.42 45.92
N LEU A 248 -34.63 2.46 45.36
CA LEU A 248 -34.20 3.50 44.43
C LEU A 248 -34.64 3.13 43.01
N VAL A 249 -35.54 3.91 42.43
CA VAL A 249 -36.13 3.62 41.10
C VAL A 249 -35.64 4.65 40.09
N PHE A 250 -34.90 4.19 39.08
CA PHE A 250 -34.54 4.99 37.91
C PHE A 250 -35.56 4.77 36.80
N THR A 251 -36.18 5.84 36.31
CA THR A 251 -37.10 5.81 35.17
C THR A 251 -36.40 6.44 33.97
N VAL A 252 -36.22 5.65 32.91
CA VAL A 252 -35.49 6.08 31.71
C VAL A 252 -36.40 6.06 30.48
N VAL A 253 -36.13 6.95 29.53
CA VAL A 253 -36.72 6.90 28.19
C VAL A 253 -35.64 6.47 27.22
N GLU A 254 -35.71 5.21 26.78
CA GLU A 254 -34.77 4.68 25.78
C GLU A 254 -34.93 5.40 24.42
N LYS A 255 -33.79 5.66 23.78
CA LYS A 255 -33.73 6.11 22.39
C LYS A 255 -34.19 5.00 21.45
N PRO A 256 -34.66 5.34 20.23
CA PRO A 256 -35.20 4.36 19.31
C PRO A 256 -34.15 3.34 18.86
N ARG A 257 -34.63 2.14 18.48
CA ARG A 257 -33.82 1.14 17.78
C ARG A 257 -33.63 1.57 16.32
N ILE A 258 -32.44 1.40 15.79
CA ILE A 258 -32.17 1.68 14.37
C ILE A 258 -32.64 0.49 13.55
N ASP A 259 -33.70 0.66 12.75
CA ASP A 259 -34.22 -0.42 11.91
C ASP A 259 -33.41 -0.57 10.62
N ASN A 260 -33.04 0.56 10.03
CA ASN A 260 -32.23 0.61 8.82
C ASN A 260 -31.40 1.89 8.78
N ILE A 261 -30.28 1.86 8.07
CA ILE A 261 -29.42 3.00 7.81
C ILE A 261 -29.45 3.29 6.31
N VAL A 262 -29.70 4.53 5.93
CA VAL A 262 -29.74 5.00 4.54
C VAL A 262 -28.70 6.09 4.37
N VAL A 263 -27.86 5.99 3.34
CA VAL A 263 -26.87 7.02 3.01
C VAL A 263 -27.39 7.81 1.81
N GLU A 264 -27.51 9.12 1.96
CA GLU A 264 -27.91 10.07 0.93
C GLU A 264 -26.73 10.98 0.58
N GLY A 265 -26.58 11.33 -0.70
CA GLY A 265 -25.56 12.27 -1.17
C GLY A 265 -24.18 11.65 -1.49
N SER A 266 -23.95 10.40 -1.12
CA SER A 266 -22.81 9.57 -1.53
C SER A 266 -22.95 9.18 -3.01
N LYS A 267 -22.12 9.75 -3.90
CA LYS A 267 -22.12 9.54 -5.36
C LYS A 267 -20.80 8.97 -5.85
N ASP A 268 -19.68 9.56 -5.40
CA ASP A 268 -18.34 9.16 -5.86
C ASP A 268 -17.68 8.09 -4.97
N ILE A 269 -18.15 7.94 -3.72
CA ILE A 269 -17.80 6.83 -2.82
C ILE A 269 -19.02 5.92 -2.68
N ASP A 270 -18.83 4.61 -2.72
CA ASP A 270 -19.92 3.64 -2.58
C ASP A 270 -20.56 3.71 -1.18
N GLN A 271 -21.89 3.64 -1.13
CA GLN A 271 -22.64 3.71 0.14
C GLN A 271 -22.26 2.59 1.11
N GLU A 272 -21.86 1.43 0.58
CA GLU A 272 -21.40 0.29 1.37
C GLU A 272 -20.11 0.62 2.15
N ASP A 273 -19.20 1.40 1.56
CA ASP A 273 -17.96 1.83 2.22
C ASP A 273 -18.25 2.85 3.34
N VAL A 274 -19.22 3.75 3.11
CA VAL A 274 -19.69 4.69 4.13
C VAL A 274 -20.28 3.92 5.32
N LEU A 275 -21.14 2.92 5.05
CA LEU A 275 -21.72 2.07 6.09
C LEU A 275 -20.66 1.22 6.81
N ALA A 276 -19.65 0.73 6.10
CA ALA A 276 -18.56 -0.06 6.67
C ALA A 276 -17.64 0.76 7.59
N ALA A 277 -17.50 2.07 7.33
CA ALA A 277 -16.75 2.99 8.18
C ALA A 277 -17.46 3.31 9.50
N MET A 278 -18.79 3.17 9.55
CA MET A 278 -19.60 3.41 10.74
C MET A 278 -19.51 2.26 11.73
N GLY A 279 -19.50 2.57 13.03
CA GLY A 279 -19.68 1.60 14.09
C GLY A 279 -21.15 1.30 14.39
N THR A 280 -22.05 2.25 14.14
CA THR A 280 -23.50 2.09 14.29
C THR A 280 -24.04 1.08 13.28
N LYS A 281 -24.87 0.14 13.73
CA LYS A 281 -25.41 -0.93 12.90
C LYS A 281 -26.93 -0.99 12.95
N SER A 282 -27.55 -1.42 11.85
CA SER A 282 -28.96 -1.78 11.86
C SER A 282 -29.22 -2.83 12.95
N GLY A 283 -30.25 -2.59 13.76
CA GLY A 283 -30.65 -3.40 14.89
C GLY A 283 -30.15 -2.91 16.25
N SER A 284 -29.20 -1.98 16.34
CA SER A 284 -28.73 -1.44 17.62
C SER A 284 -29.63 -0.31 18.15
N VAL A 285 -29.53 -0.03 19.46
CA VAL A 285 -30.12 1.19 20.03
C VAL A 285 -29.26 2.39 19.66
N LEU A 286 -29.91 3.50 19.33
CA LEU A 286 -29.25 4.75 18.98
C LEU A 286 -28.35 5.24 20.13
N ASN A 287 -27.09 5.53 19.82
CA ASN A 287 -26.14 6.15 20.73
C ASN A 287 -25.56 7.40 20.07
N GLU A 288 -25.74 8.57 20.69
CA GLU A 288 -25.31 9.85 20.11
C GLU A 288 -23.79 10.01 20.04
N GLN A 289 -23.06 9.50 21.05
CA GLN A 289 -21.61 9.58 21.04
C GLN A 289 -21.04 8.76 19.88
N MET A 290 -21.60 7.56 19.68
CA MET A 290 -21.24 6.69 18.55
C MET A 290 -21.57 7.34 17.20
N LEU A 291 -22.69 8.06 17.09
CA LEU A 291 -23.03 8.79 15.86
C LEU A 291 -22.05 9.92 15.56
N VAL A 292 -21.63 10.69 16.56
CA VAL A 292 -20.62 11.75 16.37
C VAL A 292 -19.32 11.15 15.86
N ASP A 293 -18.87 10.05 16.47
CA ASP A 293 -17.67 9.33 16.04
C ASP A 293 -17.84 8.78 14.61
N ASP A 294 -19.02 8.29 14.26
CA ASP A 294 -19.31 7.77 12.93
C ASP A 294 -19.31 8.87 11.86
N LEU A 295 -19.90 10.03 12.13
CA LEU A 295 -19.83 11.19 11.21
C LEU A 295 -18.38 11.65 11.00
N GLN A 296 -17.57 11.65 12.05
CA GLN A 296 -16.15 11.96 11.97
C GLN A 296 -15.43 10.95 11.05
N LYS A 297 -15.66 9.65 11.24
CA LYS A 297 -15.06 8.59 10.40
C LYS A 297 -15.50 8.69 8.94
N ILE A 298 -16.75 9.06 8.68
CA ILE A 298 -17.25 9.31 7.32
C ILE A 298 -16.47 10.48 6.71
N ILE A 299 -16.33 11.61 7.42
CA ILE A 299 -15.54 12.76 6.93
C ILE A 299 -14.09 12.34 6.67
N GLU A 300 -13.48 11.53 7.54
CA GLU A 300 -12.12 11.01 7.35
C GLU A 300 -11.98 10.06 6.15
N LEU A 301 -12.97 9.20 5.90
CA LEU A 301 -13.05 8.36 4.69
C LEU A 301 -13.03 9.22 3.43
N TYR A 302 -13.89 10.25 3.38
CA TYR A 302 -13.95 11.19 2.27
C TYR A 302 -12.65 11.98 2.08
N ARG A 303 -12.02 12.44 3.18
CA ARG A 303 -10.70 13.10 3.13
C ARG A 303 -9.61 12.20 2.57
N LYS A 304 -9.57 10.92 2.93
CA LYS A 304 -8.61 9.94 2.38
C LYS A 304 -8.74 9.80 0.86
N GLU A 305 -9.96 9.89 0.35
CA GLU A 305 -10.26 9.86 -1.09
C GLU A 305 -10.09 11.22 -1.79
N GLY A 306 -9.67 12.27 -1.08
CA GLY A 306 -9.36 13.59 -1.64
C GLY A 306 -10.50 14.62 -1.55
N TYR A 307 -11.57 14.33 -0.82
CA TYR A 307 -12.72 15.23 -0.61
C TYR A 307 -12.58 16.00 0.71
N TYR A 308 -11.69 17.01 0.75
CA TYR A 308 -11.41 17.75 2.00
C TYR A 308 -12.53 18.69 2.46
N LEU A 309 -13.41 19.05 1.54
CA LEU A 309 -14.58 19.89 1.81
C LEU A 309 -15.83 19.05 2.13
N ALA A 310 -15.68 17.73 2.29
CA ALA A 310 -16.79 16.85 2.59
C ALA A 310 -17.36 17.14 3.99
N ASN A 311 -18.67 17.10 4.10
CA ASN A 311 -19.40 17.25 5.35
C ASN A 311 -20.43 16.13 5.50
N ALA A 312 -20.61 15.64 6.72
CA ALA A 312 -21.56 14.58 7.02
C ALA A 312 -22.51 15.03 8.13
N SER A 313 -23.79 14.77 7.93
CA SER A 313 -24.86 15.05 8.90
C SER A 313 -25.80 13.87 9.00
N TYR A 314 -26.67 13.86 10.01
CA TYR A 314 -27.67 12.81 10.17
C TYR A 314 -29.05 13.38 10.46
N ARG A 315 -30.08 12.62 10.11
CA ARG A 315 -31.47 12.86 10.49
C ARG A 315 -32.17 11.54 10.77
N MET A 316 -33.06 11.53 11.75
CA MET A 316 -33.88 10.37 12.08
C MET A 316 -35.24 10.48 11.38
N GLN A 317 -35.70 9.39 10.77
CA GLN A 317 -37.08 9.26 10.30
C GLN A 317 -37.81 8.21 11.15
N GLU A 318 -38.81 8.65 11.90
CA GLU A 318 -39.64 7.75 12.70
C GLU A 318 -40.57 6.94 11.79
N ARG A 319 -40.74 5.65 12.09
CA ARG A 319 -41.69 4.80 11.39
C ARG A 319 -43.05 4.84 12.09
N PRO A 320 -44.18 5.05 11.38
CA PRO A 320 -45.50 5.04 11.99
C PRO A 320 -45.78 3.71 12.69
N GLY A 321 -46.07 3.76 14.00
CA GLY A 321 -46.52 2.61 14.79
C GLY A 321 -45.42 1.69 15.36
N GLY A 322 -44.14 2.06 15.29
CA GLY A 322 -43.03 1.24 15.81
C GLY A 322 -42.09 1.98 16.77
N MET A 323 -41.33 1.23 17.57
CA MET A 323 -40.23 1.73 18.43
C MET A 323 -38.90 1.90 17.66
N GLY A 324 -38.94 1.72 16.33
CA GLY A 324 -37.79 1.76 15.43
C GLY A 324 -37.76 3.03 14.58
N ALA A 325 -36.56 3.49 14.26
CA ALA A 325 -36.32 4.66 13.41
C ALA A 325 -35.32 4.32 12.29
N VAL A 326 -35.47 4.99 11.15
CA VAL A 326 -34.51 4.94 10.05
C VAL A 326 -33.49 6.05 10.25
N LEU A 327 -32.22 5.68 10.36
CA LEU A 327 -31.11 6.62 10.41
C LEU A 327 -30.74 7.02 8.98
N VAL A 328 -30.88 8.29 8.64
CA VAL A 328 -30.45 8.81 7.34
C VAL A 328 -29.18 9.63 7.54
N ILE A 329 -28.10 9.16 6.93
CA ILE A 329 -26.83 9.88 6.86
C ILE A 329 -26.83 10.70 5.57
N SER A 330 -26.68 12.01 5.68
CA SER A 330 -26.63 12.93 4.54
C SER A 330 -25.20 13.44 4.39
N VAL A 331 -24.55 13.07 3.28
CA VAL A 331 -23.18 13.45 2.96
C VAL A 331 -23.18 14.50 1.84
N GLU A 332 -22.49 15.60 2.09
CA GLU A 332 -22.14 16.60 1.08
C GLU A 332 -20.68 16.38 0.70
N GLU A 333 -20.42 15.70 -0.42
CA GLU A 333 -19.05 15.27 -0.77
C GLU A 333 -18.11 16.43 -1.14
N GLY A 334 -18.67 17.50 -1.73
CA GLY A 334 -17.87 18.58 -2.30
C GLY A 334 -17.06 18.15 -3.53
N GLY A 335 -16.19 19.03 -4.03
CA GLY A 335 -15.30 18.71 -5.16
C GLY A 335 -14.02 18.04 -4.67
N LYS A 336 -13.55 17.01 -5.39
CA LYS A 336 -12.24 16.39 -5.14
C LYS A 336 -11.13 17.40 -5.40
N LEU A 337 -10.33 17.71 -4.38
CA LEU A 337 -9.22 18.66 -4.49
C LEU A 337 -7.91 17.89 -4.65
N TYR A 338 -7.02 18.45 -5.47
CA TYR A 338 -5.68 17.91 -5.69
C TYR A 338 -4.63 18.95 -5.30
N ILE A 339 -3.43 18.47 -4.96
CA ILE A 339 -2.27 19.31 -4.69
C ILE A 339 -1.86 19.99 -6.01
N GLN A 340 -2.01 21.31 -6.06
CA GLN A 340 -1.58 22.14 -7.18
C GLN A 340 -0.14 22.59 -7.00
N GLU A 341 0.22 22.96 -5.77
CA GLU A 341 1.53 23.51 -5.46
C GLU A 341 2.04 23.02 -4.10
N VAL A 342 3.31 22.67 -4.09
CA VAL A 342 4.11 22.50 -2.88
C VAL A 342 5.24 23.51 -2.96
N ARG A 343 5.29 24.44 -2.02
CA ARG A 343 6.27 25.54 -2.00
C ARG A 343 7.13 25.45 -0.74
N ILE A 344 8.40 25.79 -0.91
CA ILE A 344 9.37 25.85 0.16
C ILE A 344 9.93 27.27 0.22
N ASP A 345 9.62 27.98 1.30
CA ASP A 345 10.03 29.34 1.55
C ASP A 345 11.22 29.36 2.52
N GLY A 346 12.17 30.29 2.33
CA GLY A 346 13.35 30.46 3.20
C GLY A 346 14.64 29.75 2.74
N LEU A 347 14.65 29.15 1.54
CA LEU A 347 15.85 28.59 0.92
C LEU A 347 16.87 29.68 0.57
N LYS A 348 18.15 29.43 0.87
CA LYS A 348 19.29 30.32 0.54
C LYS A 348 20.36 29.58 -0.26
N GLU A 349 20.89 28.50 0.31
CA GLU A 349 21.93 27.67 -0.29
C GLU A 349 21.40 26.31 -0.77
N LEU A 350 20.36 25.76 -0.13
CA LEU A 350 19.77 24.49 -0.55
C LEU A 350 18.99 24.65 -1.86
N LYS A 351 19.16 23.68 -2.75
CA LYS A 351 18.44 23.64 -4.03
C LYS A 351 17.06 23.01 -3.82
N ARG A 352 16.03 23.75 -4.21
CA ARG A 352 14.63 23.30 -4.15
C ARG A 352 14.40 21.95 -4.84
N GLY A 353 14.92 21.78 -6.06
CA GLY A 353 14.70 20.56 -6.84
C GLY A 353 15.21 19.30 -6.15
N ASP A 354 16.36 19.41 -5.47
CA ASP A 354 16.95 18.28 -4.75
C ASP A 354 16.09 17.88 -3.54
N ILE A 355 15.41 18.83 -2.89
CA ILE A 355 14.49 18.57 -1.77
C ILE A 355 13.19 17.91 -2.26
N GLU A 356 12.61 18.42 -3.35
CA GLU A 356 11.35 17.91 -3.91
C GLU A 356 11.41 16.43 -4.29
N ASP A 357 12.60 15.91 -4.61
CA ASP A 357 12.82 14.49 -4.90
C ASP A 357 12.62 13.57 -3.67
N TYR A 358 12.89 14.08 -2.46
CA TYR A 358 12.71 13.34 -1.20
C TYR A 358 11.32 13.49 -0.58
N MET A 359 10.51 14.41 -1.09
CA MET A 359 9.14 14.67 -0.60
C MET A 359 8.14 13.64 -1.14
N ALA A 360 7.24 13.20 -0.28
CA ALA A 360 6.12 12.33 -0.61
C ALA A 360 4.98 13.10 -1.28
N LEU A 361 4.73 14.33 -0.82
CA LEU A 361 3.73 15.23 -1.38
C LEU A 361 4.23 15.78 -2.71
N LYS A 362 3.55 15.37 -3.78
CA LYS A 362 3.85 15.83 -5.14
C LYS A 362 2.60 16.43 -5.77
N LYS A 363 2.81 17.45 -6.60
CA LYS A 363 1.75 18.03 -7.44
C LYS A 363 1.16 16.96 -8.36
N ARG A 364 -0.11 17.11 -8.73
CA ARG A 364 -0.75 16.23 -9.70
C ARG A 364 -0.03 16.34 -11.07
N GLY A 365 0.40 15.20 -11.60
CA GLY A 365 1.04 15.08 -12.90
C GLY A 365 0.26 14.18 -13.87
N ILE A 366 0.79 14.00 -15.08
CA ILE A 366 0.18 13.17 -16.14
C ILE A 366 0.06 11.70 -15.72
N PHE A 367 0.95 11.24 -14.83
CA PHE A 367 1.03 9.86 -14.33
C PHE A 367 0.33 9.63 -12.98
N SER A 368 -0.28 10.68 -12.40
CA SER A 368 -0.96 10.60 -11.10
C SER A 368 -2.06 9.55 -11.02
N TRP A 369 -2.64 9.15 -12.15
CA TRP A 369 -3.73 8.16 -12.21
C TRP A 369 -3.30 6.74 -11.82
N PHE A 370 -2.01 6.37 -11.98
CA PHE A 370 -1.51 5.07 -11.54
C PHE A 370 -0.57 5.16 -10.32
N THR A 371 0.09 6.31 -10.11
CA THR A 371 0.98 6.51 -8.95
C THR A 371 0.22 6.86 -7.67
N GLY A 372 -1.02 7.33 -7.78
CA GLY A 372 -1.78 7.88 -6.65
C GLY A 372 -1.22 9.21 -6.13
N THR A 373 -0.32 9.87 -6.86
CA THR A 373 0.25 11.17 -6.45
C THR A 373 -0.70 12.32 -6.75
N GLY A 374 -0.64 13.40 -5.97
CA GLY A 374 -1.47 14.59 -6.15
C GLY A 374 -2.69 14.66 -5.23
N THR A 375 -2.96 13.64 -4.41
CA THR A 375 -3.88 13.72 -3.27
C THR A 375 -3.11 14.06 -2.00
N LEU A 376 -3.68 14.89 -1.12
CA LEU A 376 -3.05 15.23 0.15
C LEU A 376 -3.21 14.07 1.16
N LYS A 377 -2.12 13.62 1.77
CA LYS A 377 -2.23 12.75 2.94
C LYS A 377 -1.65 13.50 4.11
N GLU A 378 -2.44 13.70 5.15
CA GLU A 378 -2.02 14.48 6.32
C GLU A 378 -0.77 13.87 6.98
N GLU A 379 -0.66 12.54 7.01
CA GLU A 379 0.53 11.80 7.44
C GLU A 379 1.81 12.18 6.66
N TYR A 380 1.68 12.64 5.41
CA TYR A 380 2.83 13.04 4.61
C TYR A 380 3.29 14.47 4.90
N LEU A 381 2.46 15.32 5.51
CA LEU A 381 2.86 16.69 5.89
C LEU A 381 3.98 16.64 6.93
N GLU A 382 3.78 15.88 8.02
CA GLU A 382 4.77 15.73 9.07
C GLU A 382 6.00 14.93 8.59
N ARG A 383 5.77 13.86 7.81
CA ARG A 383 6.85 13.10 7.19
C ARG A 383 7.75 14.00 6.34
N ASP A 384 7.16 14.82 5.47
CA ASP A 384 7.93 15.68 4.57
C ASP A 384 8.64 16.80 5.32
N THR A 385 8.04 17.38 6.37
CA THR A 385 8.75 18.30 7.28
C THR A 385 10.02 17.66 7.84
N ASN A 386 9.92 16.44 8.35
CA ASN A 386 11.06 15.70 8.88
C ASN A 386 12.07 15.31 7.78
N ALA A 387 11.60 14.94 6.58
CA ALA A 387 12.46 14.61 5.44
C ALA A 387 13.26 15.82 4.96
N ILE A 388 12.64 17.00 4.89
CA ILE A 388 13.30 18.27 4.57
C ILE A 388 14.39 18.60 5.60
N ALA A 389 14.06 18.48 6.89
CA ALA A 389 15.02 18.72 7.97
C ALA A 389 16.20 17.74 7.89
N ALA A 390 15.93 16.45 7.69
CA ALA A 390 16.94 15.41 7.52
C ALA A 390 17.82 15.66 6.29
N PHE A 391 17.25 16.11 5.17
CA PHE A 391 18.01 16.48 3.98
C PHE A 391 18.97 17.65 4.24
N GLY A 392 18.51 18.70 4.94
CA GLY A 392 19.39 19.80 5.34
C GLY A 392 20.53 19.35 6.26
N LEU A 393 20.22 18.53 7.28
CA LEU A 393 21.23 17.93 8.14
C LEU A 393 22.25 17.08 7.35
N ASN A 394 21.77 16.39 6.30
CA ASN A 394 22.61 15.60 5.40
C ASN A 394 23.53 16.45 4.52
N GLU A 395 23.13 17.67 4.16
CA GLU A 395 23.92 18.64 3.41
C GLU A 395 24.84 19.51 4.31
N GLY A 396 24.82 19.25 5.62
CA GLY A 396 25.70 19.87 6.62
C GLY A 396 25.08 21.03 7.40
N PHE A 397 23.78 21.28 7.28
CA PHE A 397 23.07 22.34 8.00
C PHE A 397 22.56 21.85 9.35
N ILE A 398 23.43 21.84 10.36
CA ILE A 398 23.12 21.31 11.71
C ILE A 398 22.00 22.10 12.41
N ASP A 399 21.89 23.40 12.11
CA ASP A 399 20.91 24.31 12.69
C ASP A 399 19.65 24.51 11.82
N ILE A 400 19.40 23.58 10.88
CA ILE A 400 18.21 23.66 10.06
C ILE A 400 16.95 23.53 10.91
N GLN A 401 16.01 24.45 10.71
CA GLN A 401 14.69 24.41 11.32
C GLN A 401 13.62 24.45 10.22
N VAL A 402 12.64 23.57 10.32
CA VAL A 402 11.50 23.50 9.40
C VAL A 402 10.23 23.71 10.23
N SER A 403 9.46 24.74 9.89
CA SER A 403 8.19 25.04 10.55
C SER A 403 7.11 24.04 10.16
N ALA A 404 6.05 23.95 10.97
CA ALA A 404 4.84 23.19 10.61
C ALA A 404 4.27 23.71 9.27
N PRO A 405 3.89 22.82 8.35
CA PRO A 405 3.44 23.23 7.02
C PRO A 405 2.09 23.94 7.09
N GLN A 406 1.95 24.99 6.27
CA GLN A 406 0.68 25.69 6.10
C GLN A 406 -0.07 25.11 4.90
N VAL A 407 -1.31 24.69 5.10
CA VAL A 407 -2.18 24.14 4.04
C VAL A 407 -3.28 25.13 3.74
N GLU A 408 -3.32 25.62 2.50
CA GLU A 408 -4.36 26.51 1.99
C GLU A 408 -5.26 25.77 1.01
N TYR A 409 -6.57 25.79 1.26
CA TYR A 409 -7.58 25.25 0.36
C TYR A 409 -8.14 26.39 -0.50
N LYS A 410 -7.84 26.38 -1.80
CA LYS A 410 -8.31 27.36 -2.79
C LYS A 410 -9.28 26.72 -3.78
N PRO A 411 -10.06 27.51 -4.54
CA PRO A 411 -10.99 26.97 -5.55
C PRO A 411 -10.32 26.11 -6.63
N ASP A 412 -9.04 26.34 -6.92
CA ASP A 412 -8.24 25.59 -7.89
C ASP A 412 -7.54 24.35 -7.31
N GLY A 413 -7.42 24.25 -5.98
CA GLY A 413 -6.92 23.06 -5.29
C GLY A 413 -6.18 23.37 -3.98
N ILE A 414 -5.27 22.47 -3.60
CA ILE A 414 -4.55 22.52 -2.33
C ILE A 414 -3.14 23.10 -2.57
N HIS A 415 -2.76 24.10 -1.77
CA HIS A 415 -1.42 24.67 -1.74
C HIS A 415 -0.78 24.41 -0.39
N ILE A 416 0.45 23.91 -0.41
CA ILE A 416 1.19 23.53 0.81
C ILE A 416 2.47 24.36 0.85
N VAL A 417 2.72 25.03 1.97
CA VAL A 417 3.91 25.88 2.17
C VAL A 417 4.72 25.39 3.36
N PHE A 418 5.98 25.04 3.11
CA PHE A 418 6.97 24.73 4.13
C PHE A 418 7.89 25.95 4.32
N THR A 419 8.10 26.40 5.56
CA THR A 419 9.05 27.48 5.86
C THR A 419 10.30 26.91 6.50
N ILE A 420 11.47 27.23 5.96
CA ILE A 420 12.77 26.71 6.39
C ILE A 420 13.69 27.85 6.84
N HIS A 421 14.48 27.58 7.89
CA HIS A 421 15.64 28.37 8.25
C HIS A 421 16.89 27.48 8.20
N GLU A 422 17.75 27.68 7.20
CA GLU A 422 18.88 26.77 6.92
C GLU A 422 19.99 26.82 7.98
N GLY A 423 20.37 28.00 8.48
CA GLY A 423 21.58 28.17 9.29
C GLY A 423 22.89 27.99 8.48
N PRO A 424 24.07 27.97 9.14
CA PRO A 424 25.36 27.78 8.47
C PRO A 424 25.66 26.30 8.17
N ARG A 425 26.51 26.05 7.16
CA ARG A 425 26.97 24.69 6.79
C ARG A 425 28.25 24.29 7.53
N TYR A 426 28.17 23.19 8.27
CA TYR A 426 29.27 22.69 9.09
C TYR A 426 30.18 21.70 8.35
N THR A 427 31.49 21.75 8.62
CA THR A 427 32.47 20.71 8.26
C THR A 427 32.85 19.86 9.48
N VAL A 428 33.32 18.65 9.24
CA VAL A 428 33.79 17.76 10.32
C VAL A 428 35.20 18.19 10.75
N ARG A 429 35.40 18.49 12.03
CA ARG A 429 36.70 18.88 12.61
C ARG A 429 37.45 17.69 13.18
N GLU A 430 36.79 16.91 14.03
CA GLU A 430 37.37 15.76 14.71
C GLU A 430 36.36 14.62 14.81
N VAL A 431 36.84 13.38 14.76
CA VAL A 431 36.04 12.17 15.00
C VAL A 431 36.64 11.43 16.20
N LYS A 432 35.83 11.11 17.20
CA LYS A 432 36.28 10.45 18.44
C LYS A 432 35.45 9.21 18.75
N PHE A 433 36.13 8.20 19.29
CA PHE A 433 35.47 7.05 19.92
C PHE A 433 35.59 7.13 21.44
N ALA A 434 34.54 6.76 22.15
CA ALA A 434 34.51 6.68 23.62
C ALA A 434 33.76 5.42 24.08
N GLY A 435 33.99 5.00 25.32
CA GLY A 435 33.32 3.83 25.91
C GLY A 435 34.10 2.53 25.73
N ASP A 436 33.40 1.44 25.43
CA ASP A 436 33.92 0.07 25.45
C ASP A 436 34.58 -0.35 24.12
N ILE A 437 35.70 0.27 23.77
CA ILE A 437 36.39 0.00 22.50
C ILE A 437 37.06 -1.40 22.53
N ILE A 438 36.73 -2.26 21.55
CA ILE A 438 37.26 -3.63 21.45
C ILE A 438 38.51 -3.77 20.56
N GLU A 439 38.86 -2.73 19.81
CA GLU A 439 39.95 -2.72 18.84
C GLU A 439 40.73 -1.39 18.85
N THR A 440 41.87 -1.35 18.14
CA THR A 440 42.66 -0.12 18.01
C THR A 440 41.88 0.97 17.26
N GLU A 441 42.11 2.23 17.63
CA GLU A 441 41.44 3.38 17.01
C GLU A 441 41.65 3.43 15.49
N GLU A 442 42.83 3.02 15.02
CA GLU A 442 43.13 2.92 13.58
C GLU A 442 42.23 1.91 12.86
N ASN A 443 41.95 0.77 13.49
CA ASN A 443 41.03 -0.23 12.94
C ASN A 443 39.58 0.25 13.00
N MET A 444 39.20 0.97 14.06
CA MET A 444 37.88 1.59 14.19
C MET A 444 37.64 2.65 13.11
N PHE A 445 38.65 3.46 12.78
CA PHE A 445 38.56 4.44 11.68
C PHE A 445 38.40 3.79 10.30
N LYS A 446 38.82 2.52 10.11
CA LYS A 446 38.59 1.79 8.86
C LYS A 446 37.14 1.30 8.70
N VAL A 447 36.39 1.20 9.79
CA VAL A 447 34.98 0.77 9.80
C VAL A 447 34.05 1.91 9.41
N ILE A 448 34.41 3.15 9.75
CA ILE A 448 33.56 4.34 9.54
C ILE A 448 34.00 5.16 8.31
N GLU A 449 33.07 5.88 7.71
CA GLU A 449 33.33 6.75 6.57
C GLU A 449 33.57 8.22 6.99
N MET A 450 33.03 8.65 8.14
CA MET A 450 33.16 10.04 8.62
C MET A 450 34.62 10.51 8.73
N GLU A 451 35.56 9.62 9.05
CA GLU A 451 36.99 9.98 9.11
C GLU A 451 37.57 10.32 7.74
N ASN A 452 37.11 9.66 6.67
CA ASN A 452 37.50 10.01 5.30
C ASN A 452 36.90 11.35 4.87
N TRP A 453 35.69 11.66 5.34
CA TRP A 453 35.03 12.95 5.11
C TRP A 453 35.77 14.09 5.80
N ARG A 454 36.20 13.89 7.04
CA ARG A 454 37.09 14.82 7.77
C ARG A 454 38.38 15.08 7.00
N LYS A 455 39.10 14.03 6.59
CA LYS A 455 40.35 14.14 5.82
C LYS A 455 40.20 14.84 4.46
N SER A 456 39.01 14.76 3.87
CA SER A 456 38.69 15.37 2.56
C SER A 456 38.03 16.74 2.69
N GLU A 457 37.94 17.29 3.91
CA GLU A 457 37.27 18.56 4.23
C GLU A 457 35.82 18.65 3.71
N LYS A 458 35.12 17.51 3.66
CA LYS A 458 33.71 17.46 3.24
C LYS A 458 32.80 18.07 4.31
N LYS A 459 31.63 18.54 3.87
CA LYS A 459 30.56 19.01 4.77
C LYS A 459 30.02 17.85 5.59
N PHE A 460 29.52 18.11 6.79
CA PHE A 460 28.90 17.08 7.63
C PHE A 460 27.71 16.42 6.91
N SER A 461 27.51 15.12 7.13
CA SER A 461 26.34 14.38 6.64
C SER A 461 25.76 13.51 7.76
N LEU A 462 24.49 13.73 8.07
CA LEU A 462 23.73 12.88 8.98
C LEU A 462 23.66 11.43 8.51
N THR A 463 23.48 11.19 7.21
CA THR A 463 23.41 9.83 6.64
C THR A 463 24.70 9.07 6.91
N VAL A 464 25.85 9.69 6.65
CA VAL A 464 27.16 9.05 6.92
C VAL A 464 27.31 8.70 8.41
N MET A 465 26.91 9.60 9.30
CA MET A 465 26.98 9.36 10.75
C MET A 465 26.07 8.21 11.21
N GLN A 466 24.85 8.14 10.67
CA GLN A 466 23.91 7.05 10.96
C GLN A 466 24.38 5.72 10.39
N GLU A 467 24.92 5.72 9.16
CA GLU A 467 25.52 4.53 8.56
C GLU A 467 26.75 4.06 9.33
N ASP A 468 27.59 4.97 9.82
CA ASP A 468 28.73 4.65 10.68
C ASP A 468 28.29 4.03 11.99
N THR A 469 27.24 4.57 12.62
CA THR A 469 26.62 3.99 13.83
C THR A 469 26.18 2.55 13.57
N LYS A 470 25.55 2.30 12.42
CA LYS A 470 25.16 0.95 12.00
C LYS A 470 26.37 0.06 11.74
N ARG A 471 27.38 0.51 10.99
CA ARG A 471 28.62 -0.24 10.70
C ARG A 471 29.35 -0.62 11.98
N LEU A 472 29.45 0.29 12.93
CA LEU A 472 30.03 0.05 14.25
C LEU A 472 29.20 -0.97 15.04
N THR A 473 27.88 -0.80 15.11
CA THR A 473 27.00 -1.76 15.80
C THR A 473 27.13 -3.17 15.19
N GLU A 474 27.12 -3.26 13.86
CA GLU A 474 27.31 -4.51 13.12
C GLU A 474 28.69 -5.12 13.35
N TYR A 475 29.74 -4.29 13.37
CA TYR A 475 31.10 -4.74 13.68
C TYR A 475 31.15 -5.42 15.05
N TYR A 476 30.56 -4.84 16.09
CA TYR A 476 30.50 -5.46 17.43
C TYR A 476 29.63 -6.71 17.45
N ALA A 477 28.49 -6.69 16.77
CA ALA A 477 27.62 -7.85 16.63
C ALA A 477 28.33 -9.05 15.98
N ASP A 478 29.27 -8.80 15.06
CA ASP A 478 30.06 -9.84 14.40
C ASP A 478 31.10 -10.50 15.33
N TYR A 479 31.42 -9.89 16.49
CA TYR A 479 32.29 -10.47 17.53
C TYR A 479 31.51 -11.06 18.73
N GLY A 480 30.18 -11.15 18.64
CA GLY A 480 29.32 -11.77 19.65
C GLY A 480 28.56 -10.82 20.57
N TYR A 481 28.71 -9.51 20.39
CA TYR A 481 28.04 -8.49 21.19
C TYR A 481 26.68 -8.12 20.58
N ALA A 482 25.66 -8.94 20.80
CA ALA A 482 24.35 -8.77 20.17
C ALA A 482 23.60 -7.48 20.58
N PHE A 483 23.85 -7.00 21.78
CA PHE A 483 23.21 -5.82 22.37
C PHE A 483 24.17 -4.64 22.46
N ALA A 484 25.15 -4.57 21.56
CA ALA A 484 26.04 -3.42 21.47
C ALA A 484 25.23 -2.18 21.03
N GLU A 485 25.43 -1.07 21.72
CA GLU A 485 24.79 0.22 21.44
C GLU A 485 25.87 1.24 21.08
N VAL A 486 25.59 2.04 20.05
CA VAL A 486 26.48 3.12 19.61
C VAL A 486 25.66 4.40 19.60
N ASP A 487 25.96 5.29 20.54
CA ASP A 487 25.33 6.62 20.62
C ASP A 487 26.20 7.66 19.92
N THR A 488 25.57 8.60 19.22
CA THR A 488 26.27 9.70 18.55
C THR A 488 26.15 10.99 19.34
N ARG A 489 27.24 11.76 19.42
CA ARG A 489 27.25 13.12 19.95
C ARG A 489 27.86 14.09 18.94
N LEU A 490 27.19 15.22 18.73
CA LEU A 490 27.70 16.32 17.93
C LEU A 490 28.08 17.47 18.86
N ILE A 491 29.33 17.90 18.81
CA ILE A 491 29.84 19.03 19.60
C ILE A 491 30.30 20.12 18.63
N LYS A 492 29.63 21.26 18.64
CA LYS A 492 30.02 22.41 17.81
C LYS A 492 31.34 23.00 18.31
N ALA A 493 32.15 23.54 17.41
CA ALA A 493 33.40 24.19 17.79
C ALA A 493 33.14 25.41 18.69
N ASP A 494 33.85 25.47 19.82
CA ASP A 494 33.72 26.54 20.82
C ASP A 494 34.18 27.92 20.29
N ASP A 495 34.96 27.94 19.21
CA ASP A 495 35.48 29.16 18.56
C ASP A 495 34.47 29.84 17.63
N GLY A 496 33.26 29.28 17.50
CA GLY A 496 32.21 29.80 16.62
C GLY A 496 32.44 29.53 15.13
N SER A 497 33.50 28.79 14.76
CA SER A 497 33.67 28.33 13.38
C SER A 497 32.56 27.32 13.00
N PRO A 498 32.15 27.26 11.72
CA PRO A 498 31.16 26.29 11.26
C PRO A 498 31.79 24.89 11.15
N GLN A 499 32.22 24.36 12.28
CA GLN A 499 32.88 23.09 12.44
C GLN A 499 32.25 22.27 13.57
N VAL A 500 32.21 20.95 13.42
CA VAL A 500 31.62 20.03 14.41
C VAL A 500 32.52 18.83 14.67
N ASP A 501 32.59 18.42 15.93
CA ASP A 501 33.19 17.15 16.33
C ASP A 501 32.11 16.06 16.40
N VAL A 502 32.41 14.91 15.82
CA VAL A 502 31.54 13.74 15.81
C VAL A 502 32.08 12.71 16.79
N GLY A 503 31.34 12.44 17.86
CA GLY A 503 31.67 11.44 18.86
C GLY A 503 30.79 10.21 18.75
N TYR A 504 31.39 9.02 18.72
CA TYR A 504 30.71 7.73 18.82
C TYR A 504 30.99 7.12 20.21
N MET A 505 29.94 6.98 21.02
CA MET A 505 30.01 6.40 22.37
C MET A 505 29.48 4.98 22.34
N ILE A 506 30.37 4.00 22.52
CA ILE A 506 30.05 2.59 22.39
C ILE A 506 29.84 1.93 23.75
N THR A 507 28.75 1.19 23.90
CA THR A 507 28.49 0.29 25.02
C THR A 507 28.39 -1.13 24.49
N LYS A 508 29.39 -1.99 24.77
CA LYS A 508 29.47 -3.31 24.10
C LYS A 508 28.54 -4.38 24.70
N LYS A 509 28.21 -4.28 25.99
CA LYS A 509 27.53 -5.34 26.79
C LYS A 509 28.28 -6.70 26.74
N GLN A 510 27.73 -7.77 27.32
CA GLN A 510 28.36 -9.10 27.24
C GLN A 510 28.15 -9.80 25.89
N LYS A 511 28.98 -10.80 25.63
CA LYS A 511 28.75 -11.75 24.54
C LYS A 511 27.57 -12.65 24.87
N VAL A 512 26.84 -13.06 23.83
CA VAL A 512 25.70 -13.96 24.00
C VAL A 512 25.80 -15.20 23.13
N PHE A 513 25.22 -16.29 23.62
CA PHE A 513 25.11 -17.57 22.95
C PHE A 513 23.64 -17.88 22.66
N ILE A 514 23.39 -18.51 21.50
CA ILE A 514 22.05 -18.93 21.11
C ILE A 514 21.71 -20.19 21.90
N ARG A 515 20.81 -20.09 22.87
CA ARG A 515 20.36 -21.26 23.64
C ARG A 515 19.44 -22.15 22.81
N ARG A 516 18.47 -21.52 22.13
CA ARG A 516 17.50 -22.21 21.28
C ARG A 516 17.08 -21.35 20.11
N LEU A 517 16.99 -21.97 18.93
CA LEU A 517 16.42 -21.39 17.73
C LEU A 517 14.98 -21.88 17.53
N VAL A 518 14.05 -20.95 17.36
CA VAL A 518 12.61 -21.25 17.23
C VAL A 518 12.03 -20.51 16.03
N ALA A 519 11.35 -21.23 15.14
CA ALA A 519 10.56 -20.65 14.06
C ALA A 519 9.11 -20.43 14.52
N GLU A 520 8.52 -19.29 14.18
CA GLU A 520 7.12 -18.94 14.50
C GLU A 520 6.43 -18.29 13.29
N GLY A 521 5.14 -18.56 13.11
CA GLY A 521 4.30 -17.99 12.05
C GLY A 521 4.24 -18.80 10.76
N ASN A 522 5.01 -19.89 10.66
CA ASN A 522 4.94 -20.86 9.56
C ASN A 522 3.82 -21.89 9.77
N THR A 523 2.62 -21.60 9.25
CA THR A 523 1.45 -22.49 9.39
C THR A 523 1.40 -23.59 8.33
N LYS A 524 1.95 -23.34 7.14
CA LYS A 524 1.99 -24.29 6.02
C LYS A 524 3.38 -24.86 5.82
N THR A 525 4.39 -23.99 5.88
CA THR A 525 5.81 -24.30 5.70
C THR A 525 6.34 -25.04 6.92
N ARG A 526 7.06 -26.13 6.71
CA ARG A 526 7.65 -26.92 7.79
C ARG A 526 8.85 -26.22 8.40
N ASP A 527 9.06 -26.42 9.69
CA ASP A 527 10.17 -25.83 10.45
C ASP A 527 11.53 -26.13 9.79
N ASN A 528 11.78 -27.37 9.35
CA ASN A 528 13.04 -27.76 8.73
C ASN A 528 13.41 -26.93 7.49
N VAL A 529 12.42 -26.39 6.76
CA VAL A 529 12.64 -25.50 5.61
C VAL A 529 13.22 -24.16 6.05
N ILE A 530 12.83 -23.66 7.23
CA ILE A 530 13.37 -22.43 7.81
C ILE A 530 14.72 -22.71 8.46
N LEU A 531 14.79 -23.76 9.29
CA LEU A 531 15.96 -24.11 10.08
C LEU A 531 17.20 -24.38 9.21
N ARG A 532 17.03 -25.04 8.05
CA ARG A 532 18.16 -25.31 7.14
C ARG A 532 18.75 -24.07 6.45
N GLU A 533 18.02 -22.95 6.46
CA GLU A 533 18.54 -21.67 5.97
C GLU A 533 19.30 -20.88 7.03
N MET A 534 19.22 -21.30 8.30
CA MET A 534 19.91 -20.66 9.40
C MET A 534 21.40 -21.02 9.42
N ARG A 535 22.24 -20.01 9.65
CA ARG A 535 23.69 -20.14 9.84
C ARG A 535 24.11 -20.11 11.30
N LEU A 536 23.18 -19.81 12.20
CA LEU A 536 23.31 -19.98 13.64
C LEU A 536 22.41 -21.14 14.06
N GLY A 537 22.91 -22.03 14.92
CA GLY A 537 22.15 -23.09 15.56
C GLY A 537 22.19 -22.99 17.08
N ASP A 538 21.59 -23.99 17.73
CA ASP A 538 21.59 -24.11 19.18
C ASP A 538 23.03 -24.31 19.70
N GLY A 539 23.43 -23.52 20.71
CA GLY A 539 24.75 -23.52 21.33
C GLY A 539 25.78 -22.62 20.64
N ASP A 540 25.50 -22.07 19.46
CA ASP A 540 26.43 -21.20 18.75
C ASP A 540 26.61 -19.85 19.48
N MET A 541 27.83 -19.32 19.46
CA MET A 541 28.05 -17.91 19.80
C MET A 541 27.32 -17.05 18.76
N TYR A 542 26.62 -16.02 19.22
CA TYR A 542 25.98 -15.08 18.32
C TYR A 542 27.02 -14.45 17.38
N GLU A 543 26.69 -14.33 16.10
CA GLU A 543 27.45 -13.55 15.13
C GLU A 543 26.45 -12.84 14.22
N GLY A 544 26.49 -11.50 14.21
CA GLY A 544 25.61 -10.68 13.39
C GLY A 544 25.66 -11.04 11.91
N ALA A 545 26.85 -11.30 11.37
CA ALA A 545 27.05 -11.69 9.98
C ALA A 545 26.30 -12.98 9.60
N LYS A 546 26.30 -13.99 10.46
CA LYS A 546 25.55 -15.24 10.24
C LYS A 546 24.05 -15.01 10.33
N LEU A 547 23.57 -14.18 11.27
CA LEU A 547 22.15 -13.86 11.40
C LEU A 547 21.64 -13.10 10.17
N ARG A 548 22.33 -12.02 9.77
CA ARG A 548 22.00 -11.26 8.54
C ARG A 548 21.98 -12.17 7.32
N ARG A 549 22.96 -13.06 7.20
CA ARG A 549 23.00 -14.03 6.10
C ARG A 549 21.82 -14.99 6.12
N SER A 550 21.41 -15.46 7.30
CA SER A 550 20.23 -16.32 7.46
C SER A 550 18.97 -15.60 7.00
N ALA A 551 18.79 -14.34 7.39
CA ALA A 551 17.66 -13.51 6.96
C ALA A 551 17.64 -13.30 5.44
N GLU A 552 18.79 -13.04 4.82
CA GLU A 552 18.91 -12.95 3.35
C GLU A 552 18.50 -14.25 2.66
N ARG A 553 18.95 -15.41 3.16
CA ARG A 553 18.61 -16.72 2.60
C ARG A 553 17.10 -16.99 2.70
N LEU A 554 16.50 -16.73 3.85
CA LEU A 554 15.05 -16.85 4.05
C LEU A 554 14.26 -15.93 3.12
N ASN A 555 14.68 -14.68 2.96
CA ASN A 555 14.04 -13.74 2.04
C ASN A 555 14.15 -14.19 0.58
N ARG A 556 15.29 -14.79 0.19
CA ARG A 556 15.50 -15.34 -1.16
C ARG A 556 14.62 -16.56 -1.49
N LEU A 557 14.00 -17.21 -0.51
CA LEU A 557 13.05 -18.28 -0.77
C LEU A 557 11.75 -17.76 -1.39
N HIS A 558 11.37 -16.51 -1.11
CA HIS A 558 10.07 -15.93 -1.46
C HIS A 558 8.87 -16.74 -0.92
N TYR A 559 9.05 -17.45 0.20
CA TYR A 559 7.97 -18.14 0.91
C TYR A 559 7.25 -17.24 1.92
N PHE A 560 7.90 -16.13 2.27
CA PHE A 560 7.48 -15.24 3.34
C PHE A 560 7.41 -13.80 2.81
N SER A 561 6.37 -13.06 3.20
CA SER A 561 6.24 -11.64 2.89
C SER A 561 7.04 -10.77 3.87
N ALA A 562 7.35 -11.32 5.05
CA ALA A 562 8.18 -10.69 6.06
C ALA A 562 8.92 -11.77 6.84
N VAL A 563 10.20 -11.53 7.09
CA VAL A 563 11.07 -12.33 7.96
C VAL A 563 11.64 -11.38 9.00
N ASP A 564 11.35 -11.64 10.25
CA ASP A 564 11.84 -10.88 11.40
C ASP A 564 12.59 -11.80 12.36
N THR A 565 13.67 -11.29 12.93
CA THR A 565 14.55 -12.05 13.81
C THR A 565 14.66 -11.33 15.14
N GLU A 566 14.18 -11.98 16.19
CA GLU A 566 14.14 -11.42 17.53
C GLU A 566 15.03 -12.24 18.47
N LEU A 567 15.90 -11.56 19.19
CA LEU A 567 16.68 -12.15 20.27
C LEU A 567 15.93 -11.93 21.58
N ILE A 568 15.50 -13.02 22.21
CA ILE A 568 14.77 -12.99 23.47
C ILE A 568 15.76 -13.25 24.60
N PRO A 569 16.03 -12.27 25.48
CA PRO A 569 16.85 -12.49 26.66
C PRO A 569 16.27 -13.59 27.53
N THR A 570 17.14 -14.43 28.08
CA THR A 570 16.74 -15.47 29.02
C THR A 570 16.94 -15.00 30.47
N GLY A 571 16.74 -15.89 31.45
CA GLY A 571 17.13 -15.61 32.83
C GLY A 571 18.64 -15.49 33.03
N ASN A 572 19.43 -15.95 32.06
CA ASN A 572 20.89 -15.82 32.01
C ASN A 572 21.27 -14.69 31.05
N GLU A 573 22.24 -13.90 31.48
CA GLU A 573 22.65 -12.66 30.82
C GLU A 573 23.52 -12.88 29.56
N ASP A 574 24.10 -14.07 29.42
CA ASP A 574 24.93 -14.55 28.32
C ASP A 574 24.19 -15.51 27.37
N GLU A 575 22.90 -15.76 27.59
CA GLU A 575 22.08 -16.65 26.77
C GLU A 575 20.84 -15.95 26.23
N VAL A 576 20.58 -16.16 24.95
CA VAL A 576 19.38 -15.65 24.25
C VAL A 576 18.71 -16.76 23.46
N ASP A 577 17.39 -16.73 23.39
CA ASP A 577 16.65 -17.54 22.41
C ASP A 577 16.51 -16.72 21.11
N LEU A 578 16.85 -17.33 19.97
CA LEU A 578 16.67 -16.72 18.66
C LEU A 578 15.33 -17.14 18.08
N LYS A 579 14.40 -16.19 18.01
CA LYS A 579 13.08 -16.40 17.42
C LYS A 579 13.03 -15.84 16.00
N ILE A 580 12.70 -16.70 15.05
CA ILE A 580 12.50 -16.35 13.64
C ILE A 580 11.00 -16.26 13.38
N LYS A 581 10.48 -15.04 13.31
CA LYS A 581 9.08 -14.76 13.01
C LYS A 581 8.92 -14.59 11.50
N VAL A 582 8.12 -15.46 10.90
CA VAL A 582 7.82 -15.38 9.47
C VAL A 582 6.33 -15.13 9.24
N LYS A 583 6.03 -14.30 8.25
CA LYS A 583 4.68 -14.14 7.72
C LYS A 583 4.61 -14.83 6.37
N GLU A 584 3.92 -15.96 6.28
CA GLU A 584 3.80 -16.73 5.04
C GLU A 584 3.16 -15.91 3.91
N ALA A 585 3.76 -15.99 2.73
CA ALA A 585 3.26 -15.42 1.50
C ALA A 585 2.57 -16.48 0.63
N ASN A 586 1.86 -16.03 -0.41
CA ASN A 586 1.39 -16.95 -1.44
C ASN A 586 2.58 -17.40 -2.30
N THR A 587 2.88 -18.69 -2.27
CA THR A 587 3.99 -19.32 -3.00
C THR A 587 3.60 -19.83 -4.38
N GLY A 588 2.29 -19.91 -4.65
CA GLY A 588 1.71 -20.23 -5.94
C GLY A 588 1.62 -19.00 -6.84
N ALA A 589 1.99 -19.16 -8.11
CA ALA A 589 1.89 -18.10 -9.10
C ALA A 589 1.40 -18.61 -10.45
N ILE A 590 0.54 -17.82 -11.08
CA ILE A 590 0.16 -17.99 -12.49
C ILE A 590 0.80 -16.84 -13.23
N MET A 591 1.56 -17.17 -14.27
CA MET A 591 2.32 -16.20 -15.04
C MET A 591 1.99 -16.37 -16.52
N GLY A 592 1.92 -15.27 -17.24
CA GLY A 592 1.78 -15.26 -18.69
C GLY A 592 2.72 -14.24 -19.30
N GLY A 593 2.99 -14.38 -20.58
CA GLY A 593 3.81 -13.45 -21.33
C GLY A 593 3.53 -13.52 -22.82
N VAL A 594 3.89 -12.45 -23.51
CA VAL A 594 3.85 -12.36 -24.97
C VAL A 594 5.17 -11.77 -25.43
N GLY A 595 5.77 -12.37 -26.45
CA GLY A 595 7.03 -11.88 -27.01
C GLY A 595 7.04 -11.99 -28.52
N TYR A 596 7.88 -11.19 -29.15
CA TYR A 596 8.21 -11.27 -30.55
C TYR A 596 9.72 -11.42 -30.71
N SER A 597 10.14 -12.44 -31.43
CA SER A 597 11.54 -12.61 -31.84
C SER A 597 11.65 -13.02 -33.29
N THR A 598 12.82 -12.81 -33.87
CA THR A 598 13.14 -13.29 -35.23
C THR A 598 13.12 -14.82 -35.37
N TYR A 599 13.26 -15.57 -34.26
CA TYR A 599 13.29 -17.03 -34.29
C TYR A 599 11.90 -17.67 -34.27
N TYR A 600 11.00 -17.16 -33.44
CA TYR A 600 9.69 -17.79 -33.21
C TYR A 600 8.48 -16.90 -33.56
N ASP A 601 8.71 -15.74 -34.16
CA ASP A 601 7.71 -14.68 -34.40
C ASP A 601 6.99 -14.28 -33.11
N VAL A 602 5.67 -14.09 -33.16
CA VAL A 602 4.85 -13.83 -31.98
C VAL A 602 4.62 -15.14 -31.21
N GLY A 603 5.04 -15.16 -29.95
CA GLY A 603 4.85 -16.27 -29.02
C GLY A 603 4.09 -15.85 -27.77
N VAL A 604 3.31 -16.78 -27.22
CA VAL A 604 2.61 -16.64 -25.94
C VAL A 604 3.14 -17.69 -24.97
N THR A 605 3.51 -17.26 -23.77
CA THR A 605 3.88 -18.14 -22.65
C THR A 605 2.76 -18.16 -21.61
N ALA A 606 2.56 -19.33 -21.00
CA ALA A 606 1.73 -19.47 -19.80
C ALA A 606 2.40 -20.47 -18.86
N SER A 607 2.41 -20.19 -17.56
CA SER A 607 2.88 -21.15 -16.57
C SER A 607 2.09 -21.07 -15.28
N VAL A 608 2.00 -22.22 -14.61
CA VAL A 608 1.54 -22.33 -13.23
C VAL A 608 2.67 -22.92 -12.43
N MET A 609 3.01 -22.29 -11.30
CA MET A 609 4.07 -22.74 -10.42
C MET A 609 3.65 -22.72 -8.96
N GLU A 610 4.27 -23.59 -8.17
CA GLU A 610 4.19 -23.64 -6.71
C GLU A 610 5.62 -23.81 -6.17
N ARG A 611 6.12 -22.82 -5.43
CA ARG A 611 7.51 -22.79 -4.95
C ARG A 611 7.73 -23.55 -3.64
N ASN A 612 6.66 -23.87 -2.92
CA ASN A 612 6.69 -24.51 -1.61
C ASN A 612 5.61 -25.60 -1.50
N LEU A 613 5.61 -26.52 -2.47
CA LEU A 613 4.61 -27.58 -2.57
C LEU A 613 4.61 -28.42 -1.27
N PHE A 614 3.42 -28.56 -0.67
CA PHE A 614 3.18 -29.24 0.62
C PHE A 614 3.98 -28.68 1.81
N GLY A 615 4.48 -27.44 1.72
CA GLY A 615 5.25 -26.80 2.79
C GLY A 615 6.67 -27.37 2.96
N ARG A 616 7.21 -28.09 1.96
CA ARG A 616 8.53 -28.76 2.02
C ARG A 616 9.65 -28.00 1.30
N GLY A 617 9.34 -26.86 0.70
CA GLY A 617 10.22 -26.13 -0.21
C GLY A 617 10.38 -26.81 -1.58
N TYR A 618 9.51 -27.76 -1.92
CA TYR A 618 9.53 -28.38 -3.25
C TYR A 618 8.98 -27.39 -4.28
N TRP A 619 9.67 -27.31 -5.42
CA TRP A 619 9.30 -26.43 -6.51
C TRP A 619 8.68 -27.26 -7.63
N LEU A 620 7.45 -26.93 -8.02
CA LEU A 620 6.74 -27.56 -9.14
C LEU A 620 6.31 -26.48 -10.12
N GLN A 621 6.60 -26.65 -11.40
CA GLN A 621 6.19 -25.73 -12.46
C GLN A 621 5.70 -26.49 -13.67
N LEU A 622 4.56 -26.06 -14.21
CA LEU A 622 4.09 -26.43 -15.55
C LEU A 622 4.15 -25.19 -16.43
N GLN A 623 4.92 -25.24 -17.50
CA GLN A 623 5.09 -24.15 -18.45
C GLN A 623 4.68 -24.59 -19.85
N GLY A 624 3.98 -23.73 -20.57
CA GLY A 624 3.67 -23.87 -21.99
C GLY A 624 4.11 -22.64 -22.77
N PHE A 625 4.56 -22.87 -23.99
CA PHE A 625 4.89 -21.82 -24.96
C PHE A 625 4.28 -22.17 -26.31
N PHE A 626 3.67 -21.17 -26.95
CA PHE A 626 2.97 -21.34 -28.22
C PHE A 626 3.33 -20.19 -29.17
N SER A 627 3.88 -20.52 -30.33
CA SER A 627 4.08 -19.64 -31.46
C SER A 627 3.80 -20.39 -32.77
N TRP A 628 3.81 -19.69 -33.91
CA TRP A 628 3.64 -20.35 -35.21
C TRP A 628 4.81 -21.27 -35.59
N ARG A 629 6.02 -20.97 -35.11
CA ARG A 629 7.22 -21.76 -35.41
C ARG A 629 7.59 -22.76 -34.31
N ARG A 630 7.08 -22.57 -33.09
CA ARG A 630 7.46 -23.41 -31.94
C ARG A 630 6.32 -23.56 -30.95
N THR A 631 6.05 -24.80 -30.57
CA THR A 631 5.14 -25.13 -29.46
C THR A 631 5.86 -26.04 -28.48
N SER A 632 5.87 -25.69 -27.20
CA SER A 632 6.49 -26.51 -26.17
C SER A 632 5.69 -26.55 -24.87
N GLY A 633 5.87 -27.64 -24.13
CA GLY A 633 5.33 -27.84 -22.78
C GLY A 633 6.37 -28.50 -21.90
N MET A 634 6.51 -28.05 -20.66
CA MET A 634 7.52 -28.51 -19.72
C MET A 634 6.93 -28.62 -18.31
N LEU A 635 7.10 -29.78 -17.69
CA LEU A 635 6.79 -30.05 -16.29
C LEU A 635 8.11 -30.20 -15.54
N SER A 636 8.36 -29.30 -14.59
CA SER A 636 9.57 -29.26 -13.80
C SER A 636 9.27 -29.51 -12.33
N PHE A 637 9.98 -30.44 -11.72
CA PHE A 637 9.99 -30.66 -10.28
C PHE A 637 11.40 -30.49 -9.72
N THR A 638 11.57 -29.76 -8.61
CA THR A 638 12.83 -29.63 -7.89
C THR A 638 12.61 -29.88 -6.40
N ASN A 639 13.39 -30.78 -5.82
CA ASN A 639 13.65 -30.83 -4.39
C ASN A 639 15.02 -30.17 -4.11
N PRO A 640 15.06 -28.93 -3.57
CA PRO A 640 16.31 -28.21 -3.36
C PRO A 640 17.21 -28.81 -2.27
N HIS A 641 16.64 -29.62 -1.37
CA HIS A 641 17.35 -30.21 -0.23
C HIS A 641 16.93 -31.67 -0.03
N LEU A 642 17.47 -32.56 -0.86
CA LEU A 642 17.20 -33.99 -0.77
C LEU A 642 17.68 -34.52 0.58
N TYR A 643 16.76 -35.13 1.35
CA TYR A 643 17.00 -35.59 2.71
C TYR A 643 17.57 -34.51 3.66
N ASP A 644 17.14 -33.26 3.48
CA ASP A 644 17.62 -32.09 4.25
C ASP A 644 19.13 -31.84 4.14
N THR A 645 19.77 -32.37 3.09
CA THR A 645 21.14 -32.04 2.72
C THR A 645 21.20 -30.84 1.77
N ASP A 646 22.39 -30.35 1.46
CA ASP A 646 22.62 -29.31 0.45
C ASP A 646 22.48 -29.82 -1.01
N LEU A 647 22.21 -31.12 -1.20
CA LEU A 647 22.01 -31.69 -2.54
C LEU A 647 20.60 -31.38 -3.06
N SER A 648 20.54 -30.59 -4.13
CA SER A 648 19.33 -30.38 -4.91
C SER A 648 19.18 -31.46 -5.99
N VAL A 649 17.96 -31.98 -6.15
CA VAL A 649 17.59 -32.89 -7.24
C VAL A 649 16.38 -32.34 -7.98
N GLY A 650 16.39 -32.42 -9.31
CA GLY A 650 15.24 -32.05 -10.12
C GLY A 650 15.04 -32.96 -11.32
N ASN A 651 13.84 -32.89 -11.85
CA ASN A 651 13.40 -33.57 -13.06
C ASN A 651 12.66 -32.57 -13.96
N ASP A 652 12.93 -32.58 -15.26
CA ASP A 652 12.27 -31.76 -16.28
C ASP A 652 11.78 -32.65 -17.41
N LEU A 653 10.47 -32.89 -17.46
CA LEU A 653 9.83 -33.59 -18.55
C LEU A 653 9.31 -32.57 -19.56
N TYR A 654 9.65 -32.71 -20.84
CA TYR A 654 9.26 -31.73 -21.86
C TYR A 654 8.87 -32.36 -23.20
N TYR A 655 8.01 -31.62 -23.90
CA TYR A 655 7.65 -31.84 -25.30
C TYR A 655 7.92 -30.56 -26.08
N VAL A 656 8.51 -30.70 -27.27
CA VAL A 656 8.83 -29.58 -28.15
C VAL A 656 8.48 -29.97 -29.59
N TYR A 657 7.77 -29.08 -30.27
CA TYR A 657 7.49 -29.14 -31.70
C TYR A 657 8.02 -27.86 -32.35
N ASP A 658 9.08 -27.99 -33.15
CA ASP A 658 9.81 -26.88 -33.76
C ASP A 658 9.79 -26.97 -35.30
N TYR A 659 9.36 -25.89 -35.95
CA TYR A 659 9.37 -25.71 -37.40
C TYR A 659 10.56 -24.85 -37.82
N TRP A 660 11.57 -25.50 -38.39
CA TRP A 660 12.76 -24.86 -38.98
C TRP A 660 12.50 -24.58 -40.46
N ASP A 661 13.35 -23.75 -41.08
CA ASP A 661 13.20 -23.46 -42.51
C ASP A 661 13.45 -24.70 -43.37
N ASP A 662 14.36 -25.58 -42.94
CA ASP A 662 14.81 -26.76 -43.71
C ASP A 662 14.21 -28.10 -43.23
N PHE A 663 13.54 -28.13 -42.07
CA PHE A 663 12.95 -29.36 -41.49
C PHE A 663 11.96 -29.08 -40.36
N THR A 664 11.20 -30.10 -39.95
CA THR A 664 10.36 -30.09 -38.74
C THR A 664 10.93 -31.08 -37.70
N LYS A 665 11.09 -30.65 -36.44
CA LYS A 665 11.58 -31.47 -35.32
C LYS A 665 10.53 -31.62 -34.21
N GLU A 666 10.12 -32.85 -33.93
CA GLU A 666 9.26 -33.20 -32.79
C GLU A 666 10.08 -33.94 -31.73
N THR A 667 10.07 -33.48 -30.49
CA THR A 667 10.93 -33.99 -29.40
C THR A 667 10.11 -34.29 -28.14
N ILE A 668 10.37 -35.45 -27.52
CA ILE A 668 9.99 -35.76 -26.14
C ILE A 668 11.28 -36.02 -25.37
N GLY A 669 11.47 -35.31 -24.26
CA GLY A 669 12.69 -35.41 -23.48
C GLY A 669 12.46 -35.39 -21.98
N ASP A 670 13.42 -35.94 -21.26
CA ASP A 670 13.54 -35.84 -19.81
C ASP A 670 14.95 -35.40 -19.44
N THR A 671 15.06 -34.54 -18.43
CA THR A 671 16.35 -34.16 -17.84
C THR A 671 16.32 -34.31 -16.33
N ILE A 672 17.21 -35.17 -15.82
CA ILE A 672 17.44 -35.30 -14.38
C ILE A 672 18.64 -34.43 -14.02
N ARG A 673 18.48 -33.56 -13.03
CA ARG A 673 19.49 -32.58 -12.61
C ARG A 673 19.84 -32.73 -11.13
N PHE A 674 21.11 -32.58 -10.84
CA PHE A 674 21.70 -32.52 -9.50
C PHE A 674 22.44 -31.20 -9.36
N ALA A 675 22.36 -30.57 -8.19
CA ALA A 675 23.15 -29.39 -7.89
C ALA A 675 23.59 -29.39 -6.42
N TYR A 676 24.82 -28.96 -6.18
CA TYR A 676 25.41 -28.87 -4.85
C TYR A 676 26.12 -27.52 -4.68
N PRO A 677 25.82 -26.74 -3.64
CA PRO A 677 26.50 -25.49 -3.34
C PRO A 677 27.90 -25.75 -2.76
N LEU A 678 28.94 -25.23 -3.42
CA LEU A 678 30.31 -25.15 -2.91
C LEU A 678 30.50 -23.80 -2.20
N GLY A 679 29.79 -23.63 -1.08
CA GLY A 679 29.76 -22.39 -0.30
C GLY A 679 28.64 -21.44 -0.72
N GLU A 680 28.81 -20.15 -0.46
CA GLU A 680 27.71 -19.17 -0.50
C GLU A 680 27.33 -18.69 -1.91
N TYR A 681 28.28 -18.68 -2.83
CA TYR A 681 28.13 -18.06 -4.15
C TYR A 681 28.31 -19.04 -5.30
N THR A 682 28.94 -20.20 -5.05
CA THR A 682 29.29 -21.15 -6.09
C THR A 682 28.45 -22.41 -5.95
N SER A 683 27.90 -22.89 -7.06
CA SER A 683 27.22 -24.18 -7.14
C SER A 683 27.78 -24.98 -8.30
N VAL A 684 27.89 -26.28 -8.09
CA VAL A 684 28.21 -27.25 -9.15
C VAL A 684 26.97 -28.06 -9.43
N GLY A 685 26.79 -28.47 -10.69
CA GLY A 685 25.67 -29.27 -11.10
C GLY A 685 26.07 -30.34 -12.10
N LEU A 686 25.32 -31.43 -12.07
CA LEU A 686 25.39 -32.52 -13.03
C LEU A 686 23.98 -32.75 -13.58
N ALA A 687 23.81 -32.92 -14.87
CA ALA A 687 22.52 -33.28 -15.44
C ALA A 687 22.67 -34.39 -16.49
N TYR A 688 21.65 -35.23 -16.59
CA TYR A 688 21.51 -36.23 -17.63
C TYR A 688 20.26 -35.94 -18.44
N ARG A 689 20.44 -35.75 -19.75
CA ARG A 689 19.41 -35.42 -20.73
C ARG A 689 19.19 -36.62 -21.66
N LEU A 690 17.95 -37.09 -21.74
CA LEU A 690 17.55 -38.14 -22.66
C LEU A 690 16.38 -37.65 -23.51
N GLU A 691 16.57 -37.58 -24.81
CA GLU A 691 15.56 -37.13 -25.77
C GLU A 691 15.35 -38.18 -26.85
N ARG A 692 14.08 -38.38 -27.23
CA ARG A 692 13.70 -39.00 -28.50
C ARG A 692 13.13 -37.90 -29.38
N TYR A 693 13.67 -37.74 -30.57
CA TYR A 693 13.13 -36.80 -31.56
C TYR A 693 12.89 -37.46 -32.91
N PHE A 694 11.94 -36.89 -33.65
CA PHE A 694 11.63 -37.26 -35.03
C PHE A 694 11.85 -36.06 -35.93
N LEU A 695 12.72 -36.22 -36.92
CA LEU A 695 12.99 -35.22 -37.94
C LEU A 695 12.22 -35.56 -39.22
N SER A 696 11.49 -34.59 -39.75
CA SER A 696 10.65 -34.73 -40.94
C SER A 696 10.71 -33.48 -41.82
N ASP A 697 10.06 -33.52 -42.98
CA ASP A 697 10.07 -32.43 -43.98
C ASP A 697 11.49 -32.03 -44.44
N VAL A 698 12.43 -32.98 -44.44
CA VAL A 698 13.81 -32.78 -44.91
C VAL A 698 13.85 -32.87 -46.43
N ASN A 699 14.55 -31.95 -47.08
CA ASN A 699 14.69 -31.97 -48.55
C ASN A 699 15.78 -32.98 -48.99
N ASN A 700 15.61 -33.57 -50.18
CA ASN A 700 16.52 -34.61 -50.69
C ASN A 700 17.93 -34.09 -50.99
N ASP A 701 18.08 -32.80 -51.25
CA ASP A 701 19.36 -32.13 -51.48
C ASP A 701 19.89 -31.41 -50.24
N SER A 702 19.28 -31.62 -49.06
CA SER A 702 19.72 -31.00 -47.81
C SER A 702 21.12 -31.46 -47.40
N SER A 703 21.85 -30.56 -46.74
CA SER A 703 23.17 -30.82 -46.17
C SER A 703 23.16 -32.06 -45.27
N PRO A 704 24.22 -32.89 -45.29
CA PRO A 704 24.35 -34.03 -44.38
C PRO A 704 24.31 -33.67 -42.88
N TYR A 705 24.49 -32.40 -42.52
CA TYR A 705 24.24 -31.95 -41.14
C TYR A 705 22.75 -32.05 -40.72
N ILE A 706 21.85 -32.18 -41.69
CA ILE A 706 20.40 -32.32 -41.54
C ILE A 706 19.95 -33.71 -41.99
N SER A 707 20.28 -34.12 -43.22
CA SER A 707 19.77 -35.36 -43.83
C SER A 707 20.28 -36.65 -43.16
N ASP A 708 21.48 -36.65 -42.56
CA ASP A 708 21.97 -37.79 -41.78
C ASP A 708 21.10 -38.09 -40.53
N TYR A 709 20.26 -37.13 -40.13
CA TYR A 709 19.39 -37.18 -38.95
C TYR A 709 17.90 -37.26 -39.31
N GLU A 710 17.54 -37.54 -40.57
CA GLU A 710 16.14 -37.75 -40.96
C GLU A 710 15.54 -38.98 -40.22
N GLY A 711 14.30 -38.84 -39.74
CA GLY A 711 13.60 -39.91 -39.03
C GLY A 711 13.79 -39.91 -37.51
N THR A 712 13.71 -41.08 -36.87
CA THR A 712 13.74 -41.20 -35.40
C THR A 712 15.17 -41.29 -34.88
N ASN A 713 15.50 -40.42 -33.94
CA ASN A 713 16.83 -40.28 -33.36
C ASN A 713 16.76 -40.10 -31.85
N TRP A 714 17.90 -40.24 -31.19
CA TRP A 714 18.02 -40.18 -29.74
C TRP A 714 19.21 -39.34 -29.30
N THR A 715 18.97 -38.38 -28.42
CA THR A 715 20.03 -37.65 -27.72
C THR A 715 20.16 -38.23 -26.32
N SER A 716 21.34 -38.74 -25.96
CA SER A 716 21.69 -39.17 -24.60
C SER A 716 22.95 -38.42 -24.20
N ALA A 717 22.83 -37.52 -23.22
CA ALA A 717 23.88 -36.57 -22.90
C ALA A 717 24.03 -36.34 -21.40
N ILE A 718 25.27 -36.19 -20.95
CA ILE A 718 25.60 -35.78 -19.59
C ILE A 718 26.22 -34.39 -19.62
N SER A 719 25.81 -33.51 -18.72
CA SER A 719 26.37 -32.17 -18.60
C SER A 719 26.83 -31.84 -17.19
N GLY A 720 27.91 -31.07 -17.11
CA GLY A 720 28.44 -30.46 -15.91
C GLY A 720 28.26 -28.95 -15.95
N ARG A 721 27.88 -28.35 -14.83
CA ARG A 721 27.71 -26.91 -14.67
C ARG A 721 28.50 -26.42 -13.46
N ILE A 722 29.14 -25.27 -13.60
CA ILE A 722 29.64 -24.44 -12.49
C ILE A 722 28.98 -23.08 -12.61
N LEU A 723 28.30 -22.63 -11.57
CA LEU A 723 27.69 -21.31 -11.47
C LEU A 723 28.28 -20.59 -10.26
N ARG A 724 28.85 -19.41 -10.47
CA ARG A 724 29.19 -18.47 -9.42
C ARG A 724 28.38 -17.20 -9.60
N ASP A 725 27.61 -16.81 -8.60
CA ASP A 725 26.74 -15.63 -8.62
C ASP A 725 26.99 -14.80 -7.35
N THR A 726 27.53 -13.60 -7.53
CA THR A 726 27.81 -12.63 -6.46
C THR A 726 26.93 -11.39 -6.57
N THR A 727 25.86 -11.44 -7.38
CA THR A 727 24.99 -10.29 -7.60
C THR A 727 24.19 -9.92 -6.36
N ASP A 728 23.92 -8.63 -6.22
CA ASP A 728 23.15 -8.05 -5.11
C ASP A 728 21.66 -8.43 -5.17
N SER A 729 21.12 -8.64 -6.37
CA SER A 729 19.77 -9.10 -6.58
C SER A 729 19.70 -10.00 -7.81
N ARG A 730 18.98 -11.11 -7.70
CA ARG A 730 18.77 -12.05 -8.83
C ARG A 730 17.85 -11.47 -9.91
N GLU A 731 16.92 -10.60 -9.52
CA GLU A 731 15.93 -10.01 -10.42
C GLU A 731 16.38 -8.65 -10.99
N ARG A 732 17.21 -7.91 -10.24
CA ARG A 732 17.78 -6.64 -10.70
C ARG A 732 19.22 -6.48 -10.25
N PRO A 733 20.17 -7.21 -10.86
CA PRO A 733 21.58 -7.03 -10.57
C PRO A 733 21.99 -5.58 -10.86
N THR A 734 22.55 -4.90 -9.87
CA THR A 734 23.19 -3.59 -10.04
C THR A 734 24.69 -3.64 -9.76
N LYS A 735 25.13 -4.65 -9.01
CA LYS A 735 26.53 -4.89 -8.65
C LYS A 735 26.83 -6.39 -8.64
N GLY A 736 28.10 -6.74 -8.85
CA GLY A 736 28.58 -8.12 -8.75
C GLY A 736 28.72 -8.80 -10.10
N THR A 737 28.97 -10.11 -10.09
CA THR A 737 29.26 -10.90 -11.29
C THR A 737 28.51 -12.21 -11.32
N ILE A 738 28.21 -12.68 -12.53
CA ILE A 738 27.70 -14.03 -12.79
C ILE A 738 28.70 -14.72 -13.70
N ALA A 739 29.22 -15.86 -13.28
CA ALA A 739 30.08 -16.71 -14.09
C ALA A 739 29.46 -18.10 -14.21
N ARG A 740 29.26 -18.56 -15.45
CA ARG A 740 28.69 -19.87 -15.78
C ARG A 740 29.62 -20.60 -16.73
N LEU A 741 30.04 -21.79 -16.33
CA LEU A 741 30.68 -22.76 -17.20
C LEU A 741 29.74 -23.96 -17.32
N TRP A 742 29.41 -24.34 -18.54
CA TRP A 742 28.58 -25.50 -18.83
C TRP A 742 29.26 -26.33 -19.92
N SER A 743 29.33 -27.64 -19.71
CA SER A 743 29.89 -28.57 -20.69
C SER A 743 29.02 -29.81 -20.76
N GLU A 744 28.68 -30.24 -21.95
CA GLU A 744 27.82 -31.39 -22.23
C GLU A 744 28.51 -32.35 -23.19
N TYR A 745 28.46 -33.63 -22.88
CA TYR A 745 28.93 -34.74 -23.70
C TYR A 745 27.71 -35.57 -24.11
N GLY A 746 27.44 -35.63 -25.42
CA GLY A 746 26.33 -36.39 -26.00
C GLY A 746 26.83 -37.55 -26.87
N GLY A 747 26.08 -38.66 -26.87
CA GLY A 747 26.37 -39.81 -27.73
C GLY A 747 27.53 -40.66 -27.24
N GLY A 748 28.25 -41.26 -28.18
CA GLY A 748 29.44 -42.08 -27.93
C GLY A 748 29.18 -43.19 -26.91
N GLY A 749 29.89 -43.13 -25.78
CA GLY A 749 29.75 -44.12 -24.69
C GLY A 749 28.42 -44.09 -23.93
N LEU A 750 27.58 -43.07 -24.12
CA LEU A 750 26.27 -42.93 -23.47
C LEU A 750 25.10 -43.51 -24.30
N GLY A 751 25.39 -44.01 -25.51
CA GLY A 751 24.38 -44.34 -26.51
C GLY A 751 23.73 -43.09 -27.11
N GLY A 752 22.82 -43.27 -28.07
CA GLY A 752 22.21 -42.16 -28.82
C GLY A 752 22.89 -41.90 -30.17
N THR A 753 22.17 -41.22 -31.05
CA THR A 753 22.57 -40.88 -32.42
C THR A 753 23.43 -39.61 -32.48
N ASP A 754 23.22 -38.70 -31.53
CA ASP A 754 23.82 -37.37 -31.55
C ASP A 754 25.17 -37.38 -30.83
N ASN A 755 26.25 -37.15 -31.58
CA ASN A 755 27.61 -37.30 -31.09
C ASN A 755 28.32 -35.95 -31.02
N PHE A 756 28.50 -35.42 -29.80
CA PHE A 756 29.11 -34.11 -29.61
C PHE A 756 29.71 -33.88 -28.21
N VAL A 757 30.60 -32.89 -28.09
CA VAL A 757 30.94 -32.22 -26.83
C VAL A 757 30.69 -30.73 -27.01
N LYS A 758 29.85 -30.12 -26.19
CA LYS A 758 29.50 -28.71 -26.26
C LYS A 758 29.90 -28.01 -24.98
N THR A 759 30.71 -26.96 -25.07
CA THR A 759 31.15 -26.18 -23.92
C THR A 759 30.79 -24.72 -24.12
N VAL A 760 30.23 -24.09 -23.09
CA VAL A 760 29.82 -22.69 -23.07
C VAL A 760 30.31 -22.03 -21.79
N ALA A 761 31.01 -20.90 -21.95
CA ALA A 761 31.35 -19.99 -20.87
C ALA A 761 30.53 -18.70 -21.01
N ASP A 762 29.83 -18.27 -19.97
CA ASP A 762 29.04 -17.04 -19.92
C ASP A 762 29.46 -16.26 -18.67
N TRP A 763 29.92 -15.03 -18.86
CA TRP A 763 30.34 -14.13 -17.81
C TRP A 763 29.59 -12.80 -17.93
N GLN A 764 29.07 -12.31 -16.82
CA GLN A 764 28.39 -11.04 -16.70
C GLN A 764 28.94 -10.25 -15.53
N ALA A 765 29.00 -8.94 -15.68
CA ALA A 765 29.41 -8.04 -14.62
C ALA A 765 28.57 -6.76 -14.64
N PHE A 766 28.24 -6.31 -13.43
CA PHE A 766 27.39 -5.16 -13.17
C PHE A 766 28.14 -4.17 -12.29
N TRP A 767 28.15 -2.90 -12.71
CA TRP A 767 28.74 -1.81 -11.95
C TRP A 767 27.78 -0.62 -11.91
N SER A 768 27.20 -0.38 -10.74
CA SER A 768 26.38 0.80 -10.49
C SER A 768 27.27 1.99 -10.08
N VAL A 769 27.18 3.09 -10.84
CA VAL A 769 27.85 4.36 -10.52
C VAL A 769 27.03 5.14 -9.49
N ASN A 770 25.70 5.05 -9.60
CA ASN A 770 24.72 5.60 -8.66
C ASN A 770 23.43 4.77 -8.72
N PRO A 771 22.43 4.99 -7.84
CA PRO A 771 21.22 4.16 -7.77
C PRO A 771 20.37 4.08 -9.05
N GLN A 772 20.60 4.97 -10.02
CA GLN A 772 19.87 5.03 -11.29
C GLN A 772 20.68 4.52 -12.48
N ASN A 773 22.00 4.43 -12.38
CA ASN A 773 22.88 4.18 -13.53
C ASN A 773 23.75 2.95 -13.28
N THR A 774 23.57 1.91 -14.10
CA THR A 774 24.29 0.64 -14.03
C THR A 774 24.92 0.30 -15.38
N LEU A 775 26.22 0.04 -15.38
CA LEU A 775 26.91 -0.54 -16.52
C LEU A 775 26.81 -2.07 -16.44
N HIS A 776 26.38 -2.71 -17.52
CA HIS A 776 26.31 -4.17 -17.65
C HIS A 776 27.16 -4.62 -18.84
N VAL A 777 28.06 -5.56 -18.58
CA VAL A 777 28.89 -6.20 -19.60
C VAL A 777 28.66 -7.70 -19.55
N ARG A 778 28.39 -8.31 -20.70
CA ARG A 778 28.25 -9.75 -20.86
C ARG A 778 29.18 -10.26 -21.93
N GLY A 779 29.96 -11.29 -21.61
CA GLY A 779 30.76 -12.07 -22.56
C GLY A 779 30.28 -13.51 -22.59
N ARG A 780 30.04 -14.07 -23.77
CA ARG A 780 29.67 -15.48 -23.95
C ARG A 780 30.53 -16.11 -25.04
N LEU A 781 31.13 -17.25 -24.74
CA LEU A 781 31.96 -18.02 -25.66
C LEU A 781 31.45 -19.47 -25.70
N GLY A 782 31.47 -20.08 -26.88
CA GLY A 782 31.02 -21.46 -27.04
C GLY A 782 31.78 -22.23 -28.11
N GLY A 783 31.94 -23.52 -27.88
CA GLY A 783 32.49 -24.47 -28.85
C GLY A 783 31.75 -25.79 -28.80
N VAL A 784 31.37 -26.33 -29.95
CA VAL A 784 30.89 -27.71 -30.09
C VAL A 784 31.86 -28.51 -30.94
N PHE A 785 32.16 -29.72 -30.49
CA PHE A 785 33.19 -30.58 -31.01
C PHE A 785 32.59 -31.94 -31.34
N GLN A 786 33.01 -32.56 -32.44
CA GLN A 786 32.68 -33.95 -32.74
C GLN A 786 33.46 -34.86 -31.78
N ASN A 787 32.80 -35.86 -31.19
CA ASN A 787 33.45 -36.89 -30.38
C ASN A 787 33.53 -38.26 -31.09
N THR A 788 32.87 -38.40 -32.24
CA THR A 788 32.95 -39.54 -33.16
C THR A 788 33.11 -39.01 -34.59
N GLU A 789 33.06 -39.89 -35.60
CA GLU A 789 33.09 -39.48 -37.02
C GLU A 789 31.76 -38.88 -37.51
N SER A 790 30.69 -38.98 -36.71
CA SER A 790 29.38 -38.40 -37.02
C SER A 790 29.41 -36.88 -36.91
N LYS A 791 28.73 -36.20 -37.84
CA LYS A 791 28.61 -34.74 -37.84
C LYS A 791 27.71 -34.30 -36.70
N VAL A 792 28.01 -33.19 -36.02
CA VAL A 792 27.11 -32.62 -34.99
C VAL A 792 25.83 -32.11 -35.66
N PRO A 793 24.63 -32.52 -35.22
CA PRO A 793 23.38 -32.07 -35.84
C PRO A 793 23.17 -30.56 -35.67
N VAL A 794 22.49 -29.92 -36.62
CA VAL A 794 22.34 -28.45 -36.67
C VAL A 794 21.67 -27.83 -35.44
N PHE A 795 20.74 -28.53 -34.80
CA PHE A 795 20.08 -28.06 -33.57
C PHE A 795 20.96 -28.17 -32.32
N GLU A 796 22.09 -28.88 -32.38
CA GLU A 796 23.12 -28.88 -31.32
C GLU A 796 24.24 -27.86 -31.56
N ARG A 797 24.25 -27.21 -32.73
CA ARG A 797 25.19 -26.12 -33.08
C ARG A 797 24.72 -24.78 -32.50
N PHE A 798 25.51 -23.73 -32.71
CA PHE A 798 25.20 -22.39 -32.19
C PHE A 798 24.47 -21.53 -33.22
N TRP A 799 23.49 -20.79 -32.71
CA TRP A 799 22.67 -19.84 -33.44
C TRP A 799 22.69 -18.52 -32.67
N LEU A 800 23.09 -17.44 -33.33
CA LEU A 800 23.22 -16.10 -32.75
C LEU A 800 22.37 -15.12 -33.55
N GLY A 801 21.75 -14.18 -32.85
CA GLY A 801 20.79 -13.20 -33.35
C GLY A 801 19.64 -13.02 -32.37
N GLY A 802 19.06 -11.82 -32.35
CA GLY A 802 17.92 -11.45 -31.51
C GLY A 802 18.27 -10.94 -30.11
N MET A 803 17.22 -10.68 -29.31
CA MET A 803 17.27 -9.93 -28.03
C MET A 803 18.28 -10.42 -26.99
N ASP A 804 18.61 -11.72 -26.98
CA ASP A 804 19.47 -12.33 -25.95
C ASP A 804 20.92 -12.54 -26.39
N THR A 805 21.25 -12.19 -27.63
CA THR A 805 22.60 -12.32 -28.20
C THR A 805 23.05 -11.05 -28.90
N ILE A 806 22.84 -10.89 -30.20
CA ILE A 806 23.26 -9.70 -30.96
C ILE A 806 21.99 -9.07 -31.55
N ARG A 807 21.48 -8.03 -30.89
CA ARG A 807 20.23 -7.36 -31.29
C ARG A 807 20.38 -6.72 -32.66
N GLY A 808 19.30 -6.71 -33.43
CA GLY A 808 19.30 -6.15 -34.79
C GLY A 808 19.64 -7.15 -35.90
N TYR A 809 20.22 -8.31 -35.59
CA TYR A 809 20.38 -9.43 -36.51
C TYR A 809 19.39 -10.56 -36.14
N SER A 810 18.87 -11.27 -37.12
CA SER A 810 18.17 -12.55 -36.94
C SER A 810 19.15 -13.69 -36.70
N PHE A 811 18.65 -14.79 -36.14
CA PHE A 811 19.42 -16.02 -35.95
C PHE A 811 19.96 -16.60 -37.29
N SER A 812 19.24 -16.35 -38.38
CA SER A 812 19.59 -16.73 -39.75
C SER A 812 20.77 -15.94 -40.31
N ASP A 813 20.84 -14.64 -40.01
CA ASP A 813 21.77 -13.68 -40.64
C ASP A 813 23.22 -13.98 -40.25
N LEU A 814 23.41 -14.57 -39.08
CA LEU A 814 24.69 -14.94 -38.50
C LEU A 814 24.91 -16.46 -38.50
N SER A 815 24.19 -17.22 -39.32
CA SER A 815 24.40 -18.66 -39.43
C SER A 815 25.39 -18.99 -40.56
N PRO A 816 26.42 -19.81 -40.31
CA PRO A 816 27.18 -20.47 -41.38
C PRO A 816 26.26 -21.26 -42.33
N ARG A 817 26.66 -21.31 -43.61
CA ARG A 817 25.94 -21.95 -44.70
C ARG A 817 26.76 -23.02 -45.39
N ASP A 818 26.11 -24.11 -45.79
CA ASP A 818 26.71 -25.17 -46.61
C ASP A 818 26.39 -24.96 -48.10
N TYR A 819 27.19 -24.13 -48.77
CA TYR A 819 26.99 -23.80 -50.20
C TYR A 819 27.12 -24.99 -51.15
N LYS A 820 27.61 -26.15 -50.69
CA LYS A 820 27.61 -27.37 -51.51
C LYS A 820 26.19 -27.94 -51.66
N TYR A 821 25.30 -27.67 -50.70
CA TYR A 821 23.94 -28.19 -50.62
C TYR A 821 22.97 -27.02 -50.49
N GLY A 822 22.80 -26.26 -51.58
CA GLY A 822 21.77 -25.22 -51.66
C GLY A 822 22.00 -23.96 -50.81
N GLY A 823 23.04 -23.91 -49.97
CA GLY A 823 23.24 -22.81 -49.02
C GLY A 823 22.48 -23.00 -47.71
N ASP A 824 22.13 -24.26 -47.37
CA ASP A 824 21.48 -24.64 -46.12
C ASP A 824 22.17 -24.03 -44.91
N GLN A 825 21.37 -23.55 -43.95
CA GLN A 825 21.89 -22.97 -42.71
C GLN A 825 22.24 -24.09 -41.74
N ILE A 826 23.52 -24.14 -41.34
CA ILE A 826 24.03 -25.23 -40.50
C ILE A 826 24.38 -24.79 -39.08
N GLY A 827 24.28 -23.50 -38.74
CA GLY A 827 24.75 -22.96 -37.46
C GLY A 827 26.28 -23.04 -37.30
N GLY A 828 26.84 -22.39 -36.28
CA GLY A 828 28.28 -22.39 -36.02
C GLY A 828 28.73 -23.44 -35.01
N ASP A 829 29.95 -23.95 -35.17
CA ASP A 829 30.57 -24.80 -34.16
C ASP A 829 31.41 -23.99 -33.14
N ARG A 830 31.65 -22.70 -33.40
CA ARG A 830 32.27 -21.73 -32.50
C ARG A 830 31.43 -20.46 -32.46
N MET A 831 31.24 -19.90 -31.28
CA MET A 831 30.54 -18.64 -31.13
C MET A 831 31.18 -17.74 -30.07
N GLY A 832 31.04 -16.44 -30.28
CA GLY A 832 31.41 -15.40 -29.33
C GLY A 832 30.42 -14.26 -29.35
N VAL A 833 30.03 -13.77 -28.18
CA VAL A 833 29.12 -12.63 -28.00
C VAL A 833 29.69 -11.70 -26.93
N LEU A 834 29.63 -10.40 -27.19
CA LEU A 834 29.90 -9.32 -26.25
C LEU A 834 28.69 -8.37 -26.27
N ASN A 835 28.07 -8.15 -25.12
CA ASN A 835 27.04 -7.14 -24.93
C ASN A 835 27.55 -6.08 -23.96
N LEU A 836 27.42 -4.81 -24.35
CA LEU A 836 27.69 -3.64 -23.53
C LEU A 836 26.39 -2.86 -23.38
N GLU A 837 25.91 -2.71 -22.15
CA GLU A 837 24.66 -2.02 -21.85
C GLU A 837 24.88 -0.94 -20.79
N TYR A 838 24.32 0.24 -21.01
CA TYR A 838 24.22 1.28 -20.00
C TYR A 838 22.76 1.41 -19.57
N ILE A 839 22.42 0.91 -18.38
CA ILE A 839 21.06 0.87 -17.87
C ILE A 839 20.79 2.14 -17.05
N TRP A 840 19.99 3.04 -17.60
CA TRP A 840 19.52 4.25 -16.93
C TRP A 840 18.07 4.11 -16.44
N THR A 841 17.91 3.84 -15.15
CA THR A 841 16.61 3.73 -14.47
C THR A 841 16.11 5.12 -14.06
N PHE A 842 15.43 5.80 -14.99
CA PHE A 842 15.00 7.19 -14.80
C PHE A 842 13.76 7.35 -13.89
N GLN A 843 12.98 6.28 -13.67
CA GLN A 843 11.91 6.24 -12.67
C GLN A 843 11.99 4.92 -11.89
N LYS A 844 12.75 4.94 -10.80
CA LYS A 844 13.05 3.74 -9.99
C LYS A 844 11.80 3.10 -9.39
N ASP A 845 10.86 3.93 -8.91
CA ASP A 845 9.61 3.47 -8.29
C ASP A 845 8.66 2.83 -9.30
N LEU A 846 8.78 3.21 -10.57
CA LEU A 846 7.97 2.68 -11.67
C LEU A 846 8.65 1.55 -12.43
N GLY A 847 9.90 1.25 -12.08
CA GLY A 847 10.72 0.25 -12.76
C GLY A 847 11.00 0.57 -14.23
N LEU A 848 11.03 1.86 -14.61
CA LEU A 848 11.30 2.29 -15.97
C LEU A 848 12.79 2.56 -16.18
N ALA A 849 13.36 1.99 -17.25
CA ALA A 849 14.73 2.20 -17.64
C ALA A 849 14.90 2.35 -19.16
N LEU A 850 15.91 3.12 -19.54
CA LEU A 850 16.38 3.25 -20.92
C LEU A 850 17.80 2.69 -21.00
N VAL A 851 18.06 1.89 -22.04
CA VAL A 851 19.28 1.07 -22.16
C VAL A 851 19.88 1.23 -23.56
N PRO A 852 20.72 2.25 -23.79
CA PRO A 852 21.61 2.23 -24.96
C PRO A 852 22.57 1.05 -24.86
N PHE A 853 22.77 0.36 -25.98
CA PHE A 853 23.60 -0.83 -26.04
C PHE A 853 24.48 -0.90 -27.29
N VAL A 854 25.55 -1.68 -27.17
CA VAL A 854 26.40 -2.13 -28.29
C VAL A 854 26.61 -3.63 -28.14
N ASP A 855 26.30 -4.36 -29.20
CA ASP A 855 26.50 -5.81 -29.26
C ASP A 855 27.53 -6.14 -30.35
N ALA A 856 28.36 -7.14 -30.11
CA ALA A 856 29.32 -7.65 -31.09
C ALA A 856 29.53 -9.15 -30.93
N GLY A 857 29.94 -9.83 -31.99
CA GLY A 857 30.21 -11.25 -31.90
C GLY A 857 30.43 -11.93 -33.24
N PHE A 858 30.52 -13.26 -33.21
CA PHE A 858 30.71 -14.11 -34.37
C PHE A 858 30.08 -15.49 -34.11
N ASN A 859 29.69 -16.18 -35.18
CA ASN A 859 29.18 -17.55 -35.14
C ASN A 859 29.72 -18.30 -36.36
N ILE A 860 30.76 -19.11 -36.19
CA ILE A 860 31.53 -19.64 -37.32
C ILE A 860 31.77 -21.14 -37.21
N ASP A 861 32.30 -21.71 -38.29
CA ASP A 861 32.94 -23.03 -38.26
C ASP A 861 34.42 -22.95 -37.84
N GLN A 862 34.95 -24.02 -37.25
CA GLN A 862 36.33 -24.12 -36.78
C GLN A 862 37.36 -23.85 -37.88
N LYS A 863 37.01 -24.15 -39.14
CA LYS A 863 37.87 -23.91 -40.32
C LYS A 863 38.15 -22.41 -40.53
N THR A 864 37.28 -21.55 -39.99
CA THR A 864 37.33 -20.09 -40.12
C THR A 864 38.01 -19.44 -38.89
N MET A 865 38.28 -20.20 -37.83
CA MET A 865 38.88 -19.76 -36.56
C MET A 865 40.39 -19.54 -36.73
N GLY A 866 40.75 -18.47 -37.45
CA GLY A 866 42.13 -18.12 -37.81
C GLY A 866 42.18 -16.82 -38.62
N ASN A 867 42.86 -16.83 -39.76
CA ASN A 867 43.06 -15.64 -40.60
C ASN A 867 41.75 -14.99 -41.10
N ASP A 868 40.66 -15.74 -41.16
CA ASP A 868 39.37 -15.26 -41.68
C ASP A 868 38.41 -14.74 -40.62
N LEU A 869 38.68 -14.90 -39.31
CA LEU A 869 37.77 -14.51 -38.22
C LEU A 869 37.29 -13.06 -38.35
N ASN A 870 38.20 -12.13 -38.68
CA ASN A 870 37.91 -10.71 -38.82
C ASN A 870 36.81 -10.40 -39.86
N ARG A 871 36.55 -11.32 -40.80
CA ARG A 871 35.51 -11.17 -41.84
C ARG A 871 34.10 -11.52 -41.34
N TYR A 872 34.00 -12.19 -40.20
CA TYR A 872 32.76 -12.77 -39.64
C TYR A 872 32.38 -12.16 -38.28
N ILE A 873 33.16 -11.19 -37.79
CA ILE A 873 32.79 -10.38 -36.64
C ILE A 873 31.73 -9.38 -37.09
N VAL A 874 30.57 -9.44 -36.45
CA VAL A 874 29.47 -8.50 -36.64
C VAL A 874 29.32 -7.63 -35.40
N ALA A 875 28.72 -6.46 -35.59
CA ALA A 875 28.38 -5.55 -34.50
C ALA A 875 27.05 -4.85 -34.78
N SER A 876 26.36 -4.45 -33.72
CA SER A 876 25.17 -3.62 -33.76
C SER A 876 25.16 -2.62 -32.60
N ALA A 877 24.39 -1.55 -32.75
CA ALA A 877 24.13 -0.60 -31.68
C ALA A 877 22.65 -0.24 -31.68
N GLY A 878 22.12 0.13 -30.51
CA GLY A 878 20.70 0.38 -30.40
C GLY A 878 20.25 0.95 -29.07
N LEU A 879 18.95 0.95 -28.90
CA LEU A 879 18.28 1.48 -27.72
C LEU A 879 17.19 0.50 -27.28
N GLU A 880 17.18 0.16 -26.00
CA GLU A 880 16.17 -0.69 -25.38
C GLU A 880 15.42 0.08 -24.27
N PHE A 881 14.10 0.00 -24.28
CA PHE A 881 13.25 0.46 -23.20
C PHE A 881 12.84 -0.72 -22.34
N ARG A 882 13.03 -0.61 -21.02
CA ARG A 882 12.63 -1.62 -20.03
C ARG A 882 11.58 -1.04 -19.10
N TRP A 883 10.49 -1.77 -18.89
CA TRP A 883 9.47 -1.45 -17.90
C TRP A 883 9.13 -2.67 -17.07
N ARG A 884 9.48 -2.64 -15.79
CA ARG A 884 9.01 -3.62 -14.81
C ARG A 884 7.58 -3.29 -14.40
N SER A 885 6.62 -3.79 -15.17
CA SER A 885 5.21 -3.62 -14.85
C SER A 885 4.79 -4.59 -13.75
N PRO A 886 3.65 -4.34 -13.06
CA PRO A 886 3.06 -5.33 -12.16
C PRO A 886 2.75 -6.69 -12.82
N MET A 887 2.63 -6.72 -14.16
CA MET A 887 2.34 -7.93 -14.95
C MET A 887 3.60 -8.62 -15.48
N GLY A 888 4.80 -8.12 -15.15
CA GLY A 888 6.10 -8.65 -15.60
C GLY A 888 6.95 -7.61 -16.35
N ASP A 889 8.19 -7.99 -16.63
CA ASP A 889 9.15 -7.12 -17.33
C ASP A 889 8.77 -7.02 -18.82
N LEU A 890 8.64 -5.78 -19.30
CA LEU A 890 8.51 -5.43 -20.71
C LEU A 890 9.87 -4.90 -21.19
N ARG A 891 10.39 -5.47 -22.27
CA ARG A 891 11.60 -5.04 -22.96
C ARG A 891 11.24 -4.75 -24.41
N ILE A 892 11.59 -3.56 -24.91
CA ILE A 892 11.42 -3.19 -26.31
C ILE A 892 12.78 -2.72 -26.80
N ALA A 893 13.41 -3.48 -27.69
CA ALA A 893 14.74 -3.19 -28.20
C ALA A 893 14.67 -2.85 -29.69
N TYR A 894 15.32 -1.76 -30.09
CA TYR A 894 15.61 -1.46 -31.48
C TYR A 894 17.13 -1.56 -31.71
N GLY A 895 17.55 -2.54 -32.50
CA GLY A 895 18.96 -2.77 -32.83
C GLY A 895 19.27 -2.44 -34.29
N HIS A 896 20.32 -1.66 -34.53
CA HIS A 896 20.82 -1.33 -35.86
C HIS A 896 22.15 -2.05 -36.13
N PRO A 897 22.18 -3.00 -37.08
CA PRO A 897 23.41 -3.60 -37.59
C PRO A 897 24.41 -2.55 -38.07
N LEU A 898 25.66 -2.69 -37.66
CA LEU A 898 26.78 -1.81 -38.06
C LEU A 898 27.70 -2.48 -39.09
N VAL A 899 27.57 -3.79 -39.26
CA VAL A 899 28.37 -4.62 -40.15
C VAL A 899 27.41 -5.41 -41.03
N LYS A 900 27.84 -5.75 -42.24
CA LYS A 900 27.06 -6.64 -43.10
C LYS A 900 26.98 -8.04 -42.49
N ASP A 901 25.85 -8.70 -42.72
CA ASP A 901 25.67 -10.10 -42.32
C ASP A 901 26.52 -11.07 -43.18
N TYR A 902 26.28 -12.37 -43.00
CA TYR A 902 27.06 -13.39 -43.71
C TYR A 902 26.66 -13.54 -45.19
N ASP A 903 25.48 -13.03 -45.57
CA ASP A 903 25.00 -12.94 -46.95
C ASP A 903 25.44 -11.64 -47.64
N LYS A 904 26.26 -10.81 -46.97
CA LYS A 904 26.78 -9.51 -47.43
C LYS A 904 25.70 -8.44 -47.58
N GLU A 905 24.56 -8.63 -46.92
CA GLU A 905 23.45 -7.69 -46.87
C GLU A 905 23.58 -6.76 -45.67
N MET A 906 22.99 -5.56 -45.80
CA MET A 906 22.94 -4.57 -44.73
C MET A 906 21.50 -4.45 -44.27
N GLU A 907 21.21 -5.13 -43.18
CA GLU A 907 19.89 -5.18 -42.55
C GLU A 907 19.39 -3.77 -42.15
N THR A 908 18.15 -3.45 -42.50
CA THR A 908 17.47 -2.26 -42.01
C THR A 908 17.00 -2.54 -40.59
N GLY A 909 17.73 -2.03 -39.58
CA GLY A 909 17.58 -2.32 -38.14
C GLY A 909 16.21 -2.79 -37.63
N ARG A 910 16.23 -3.68 -36.63
CA ARG A 910 15.07 -4.48 -36.21
C ARG A 910 14.54 -4.06 -34.86
N LEU A 911 13.21 -4.08 -34.71
CA LEU A 911 12.52 -3.92 -33.43
C LEU A 911 12.09 -5.30 -32.92
N GLU A 912 12.48 -5.59 -31.68
CA GLU A 912 12.10 -6.81 -30.96
C GLU A 912 11.49 -6.41 -29.62
N PHE A 913 10.55 -7.22 -29.12
CA PHE A 913 9.98 -6.97 -27.80
C PHE A 913 9.66 -8.26 -27.07
N SER A 914 9.72 -8.19 -25.75
CA SER A 914 9.28 -9.27 -24.88
C SER A 914 8.56 -8.70 -23.68
N MET A 915 7.48 -9.36 -23.25
CA MET A 915 6.67 -8.94 -22.12
C MET A 915 6.30 -10.15 -21.26
N GLY A 916 6.52 -10.04 -19.95
CA GLY A 916 6.17 -11.05 -18.96
C GLY A 916 7.39 -11.66 -18.29
N GLN A 917 7.18 -12.44 -17.23
CA GLN A 917 8.27 -12.94 -16.37
C GLN A 917 9.14 -14.07 -16.97
N PHE A 918 8.93 -14.44 -18.25
CA PHE A 918 9.62 -15.56 -18.89
C PHE A 918 10.74 -15.16 -19.86
N PHE A 919 10.80 -13.88 -20.23
CA PHE A 919 11.68 -13.38 -21.29
C PHE A 919 12.78 -12.47 -20.77
#